data_AF-A0A9D5D6J1-F1
#
_entry.id   AF-A0A9D5D6J1-F1
#
_cell.length_a   1.000
_cell.length_b   1.000
_cell.length_c   1.000
_cell.angle_alpha   90.00
_cell.angle_beta   90.00
_cell.angle_gamma   90.00
#
_symmetry.space_group_name_H-M   'P 1'
#
loop_
_entity.id
_entity.type
_entity.pdbx_description
1 polymer ?
#
loop_
_entity_poly.entity_id
_entity_poly.type
_entity_poly.pdbx_seq_one_letter_code
_entity_poly.pdbx_strand_id
1 'polypeptide(L)'
;MWFLFMASVYGILATSSVWVHLLCGGMMGFLWIQSGWIGHDSGHYQVMSTPGYNRLIQILSGNCLAGISIAWWKRNHNAHPSIACNSLEFDPDLQHMPIFAVSSKLFTSLTSYFYERKMNFDAVARLLVSYQHWTFYPGMIGSEKQTMGTLDISCSPWMDWFHGGLQFQVEHHLFPRLPRRQLRDGLSTCERALQEAQIVKYLSVSFWEANLLTLRTLEDCCIASRELVGPVSKEPWSGRLLTLTDEVSKVFSSADTFEFELASCSTGEIPISSELSASQNQVWLSENSTFAFGFTSSGSDDQFLLAIWYFKLPGDPTVIWSPNRESPVGRDAVVKLHLTGNLVLFDGNSSLWMSNTSSQGVKSAVMSESGSFILYNGSSSDRQIAWQSFWHPSDTLLPGQQLTVSLELSSLKSSLGYYSLKMLQQRTSLSLALAYVSPESYASSPEFHANYSYWSSPEISNATGDVVAVLDQSGNFGIMFGSSSSGTMYVHKNDTGGGASTLRRITIGTDGNLRLYRWDETWVTEWSALSNPCMAAGVCGNGVCTLDGSKTNSSCTCLQGTTSVSSGDKECFSTTSPVKCGENRSIGVRMETVAQTNYYFSGASTIKNHSNVAEASQCSDYCLTDCECVAAVYRLEGGQNILLLDLEESGVWRDIKIPAQPSL
;
A
#
# COMPACT_ATOMS: atom_id res chain seq x y z
N MET A 1 29.34 -25.07 -22.62
CA MET A 1 28.37 -26.02 -23.22
C MET A 1 28.65 -26.26 -24.70
N TRP A 2 28.57 -25.28 -25.61
CA TRP A 2 28.76 -25.50 -27.06
C TRP A 2 30.04 -26.30 -27.42
N PHE A 3 31.18 -25.97 -26.81
CA PHE A 3 32.42 -26.74 -26.97
C PHE A 3 32.29 -28.23 -26.57
N LEU A 4 31.61 -28.53 -25.45
CA LEU A 4 31.38 -29.91 -25.00
C LEU A 4 30.50 -30.68 -25.98
N PHE A 5 29.44 -30.03 -26.51
CA PHE A 5 28.58 -30.62 -27.53
C PHE A 5 29.37 -31.00 -28.78
N MET A 6 30.10 -30.03 -29.35
CA MET A 6 30.86 -30.22 -30.58
C MET A 6 31.98 -31.26 -30.39
N ALA A 7 32.63 -31.27 -29.22
CA ALA A 7 33.64 -32.27 -28.88
C ALA A 7 33.05 -33.69 -28.72
N SER A 8 31.89 -33.85 -28.07
CA SER A 8 31.20 -35.15 -27.97
C SER A 8 30.73 -35.66 -29.34
N VAL A 9 30.14 -34.80 -30.17
CA VAL A 9 29.72 -35.17 -31.54
C VAL A 9 30.94 -35.56 -32.39
N TYR A 10 32.02 -34.78 -32.33
CA TYR A 10 33.26 -35.11 -33.04
C TYR A 10 33.88 -36.42 -32.55
N GLY A 11 33.97 -36.65 -31.23
CA GLY A 11 34.55 -37.86 -30.66
C GLY A 11 33.79 -39.14 -31.04
N ILE A 12 32.46 -39.06 -31.17
CA ILE A 12 31.61 -40.16 -31.66
C ILE A 12 31.84 -40.40 -33.16
N LEU A 13 31.91 -39.35 -33.99
CA LEU A 13 32.04 -39.47 -35.45
C LEU A 13 33.47 -39.83 -35.91
N ALA A 14 34.50 -39.37 -35.21
CA ALA A 14 35.91 -39.53 -35.60
C ALA A 14 36.56 -40.81 -35.05
N THR A 15 35.91 -41.53 -34.13
CA THR A 15 36.53 -42.66 -33.40
C THR A 15 35.54 -43.78 -33.15
N SER A 16 36.01 -45.04 -33.23
CA SER A 16 35.24 -46.25 -32.89
C SER A 16 35.56 -46.82 -31.50
N SER A 17 36.36 -46.11 -30.69
CA SER A 17 36.80 -46.59 -29.38
C SER A 17 35.71 -46.45 -28.32
N VAL A 18 35.36 -47.57 -27.67
CA VAL A 18 34.35 -47.62 -26.58
C VAL A 18 34.67 -46.62 -25.47
N TRP A 19 35.94 -46.46 -25.10
CA TRP A 19 36.36 -45.50 -24.07
C TRP A 19 36.13 -44.05 -24.47
N VAL A 20 36.30 -43.72 -25.76
CA VAL A 20 36.01 -42.38 -26.29
C VAL A 20 34.50 -42.14 -26.31
N HIS A 21 33.69 -43.13 -26.69
CA HIS A 21 32.23 -43.03 -26.64
C HIS A 21 31.69 -42.88 -25.22
N LEU A 22 32.25 -43.63 -24.25
CA LEU A 22 31.93 -43.47 -22.82
C LEU A 22 32.28 -42.05 -22.31
N LEU A 23 33.45 -41.52 -22.68
CA LEU A 23 33.83 -40.14 -22.35
C LEU A 23 32.88 -39.11 -22.98
N CYS A 24 32.53 -39.28 -24.26
CA CYS A 24 31.57 -38.41 -24.96
C CYS A 24 30.18 -38.45 -24.32
N GLY A 25 29.75 -39.62 -23.84
CA GLY A 25 28.51 -39.81 -23.07
C GLY A 25 28.54 -39.06 -21.73
N GLY A 26 29.62 -39.19 -20.96
CA GLY A 26 29.82 -38.42 -19.72
C GLY A 26 29.82 -36.91 -19.96
N MET A 27 30.50 -36.44 -21.01
CA MET A 27 30.49 -35.03 -21.43
C MET A 27 29.08 -34.54 -21.84
N MET A 28 28.28 -35.40 -22.47
CA MET A 28 26.89 -35.08 -22.82
C MET A 28 26.00 -35.01 -21.57
N GLY A 29 26.22 -35.90 -20.59
CA GLY A 29 25.54 -35.86 -19.29
C GLY A 29 25.80 -34.55 -18.54
N PHE A 30 27.07 -34.10 -18.48
CA PHE A 30 27.39 -32.77 -17.92
C PHE A 30 26.74 -31.62 -18.68
N LEU A 31 26.62 -31.72 -20.01
CA LEU A 31 25.91 -30.71 -20.80
C LEU A 31 24.41 -30.69 -20.48
N TRP A 32 23.77 -31.85 -20.34
CA TRP A 32 22.35 -31.97 -20.03
C TRP A 32 22.05 -31.34 -18.67
N ILE A 33 22.79 -31.72 -17.61
CA ILE A 33 22.65 -31.16 -16.26
C ILE A 33 22.77 -29.63 -16.26
N GLN A 34 23.79 -29.08 -16.95
CA GLN A 34 23.96 -27.63 -17.05
C GLN A 34 22.85 -26.95 -17.87
N SER A 35 22.20 -27.65 -18.81
CA SER A 35 21.01 -27.14 -19.51
C SER A 35 19.79 -27.08 -18.60
N GLY A 36 19.60 -28.08 -17.72
CA GLY A 36 18.58 -28.07 -16.67
C GLY A 36 18.72 -26.86 -15.75
N TRP A 37 19.93 -26.57 -15.27
CA TRP A 37 20.22 -25.37 -14.47
C TRP A 37 19.92 -24.06 -15.20
N ILE A 38 20.17 -23.96 -16.51
CA ILE A 38 19.78 -22.76 -17.28
C ILE A 38 18.26 -22.66 -17.42
N GLY A 39 17.54 -23.79 -17.56
CA GLY A 39 16.07 -23.82 -17.54
C GLY A 39 15.49 -23.35 -16.20
N HIS A 40 16.03 -23.86 -15.09
CA HIS A 40 15.73 -23.45 -13.73
C HIS A 40 15.97 -21.95 -13.50
N ASP A 41 17.19 -21.49 -13.76
CA ASP A 41 17.60 -20.11 -13.50
C ASP A 41 16.84 -19.12 -14.39
N SER A 42 16.65 -19.42 -15.68
CA SER A 42 15.79 -18.59 -16.54
C SER A 42 14.31 -18.70 -16.19
N GLY A 43 13.90 -19.74 -15.44
CA GLY A 43 12.57 -19.92 -14.90
C GLY A 43 12.22 -18.91 -13.81
N HIS A 44 13.17 -18.68 -12.88
CA HIS A 44 13.06 -17.76 -11.74
C HIS A 44 13.54 -16.33 -12.03
N TYR A 45 14.70 -16.19 -12.68
CA TYR A 45 15.43 -14.93 -12.80
C TYR A 45 15.33 -14.31 -14.21
N GLN A 46 15.54 -13.00 -14.29
CA GLN A 46 15.83 -12.33 -15.56
C GLN A 46 17.31 -12.52 -15.94
N VAL A 47 17.65 -13.73 -16.41
CA VAL A 47 19.03 -14.09 -16.84
C VAL A 47 19.50 -13.25 -18.04
N MET A 48 18.56 -12.85 -18.90
CA MET A 48 18.76 -12.00 -20.08
C MET A 48 18.09 -10.64 -19.90
N SER A 49 18.60 -9.63 -20.60
CA SER A 49 18.14 -8.23 -20.52
C SER A 49 16.74 -7.95 -21.05
N THR A 50 16.08 -8.90 -21.72
CA THR A 50 14.68 -8.74 -22.15
C THR A 50 13.82 -9.97 -21.79
N PRO A 51 12.52 -9.78 -21.47
CA PRO A 51 11.60 -10.89 -21.21
C PRO A 51 11.48 -11.88 -22.38
N GLY A 52 11.58 -11.39 -23.62
CA GLY A 52 11.52 -12.22 -24.82
C GLY A 52 12.67 -13.21 -24.94
N TYR A 53 13.91 -12.76 -24.72
CA TYR A 53 15.07 -13.66 -24.74
C TYR A 53 15.09 -14.63 -23.56
N ASN A 54 14.62 -14.21 -22.37
CA ASN A 54 14.42 -15.14 -21.25
C ASN A 54 13.44 -16.27 -21.61
N ARG A 55 12.29 -15.94 -22.22
CA ARG A 55 11.29 -16.94 -22.65
C ARG A 55 11.83 -17.86 -23.75
N LEU A 56 12.65 -17.36 -24.68
CA LEU A 56 13.30 -18.18 -25.70
C LEU A 56 14.29 -19.17 -25.08
N ILE A 57 15.14 -18.72 -24.16
CA ILE A 57 16.10 -19.57 -23.46
C ILE A 57 15.37 -20.63 -22.62
N GLN A 58 14.33 -20.26 -21.86
CA GLN A 58 13.46 -21.17 -21.10
C GLN A 58 12.92 -22.33 -21.96
N ILE A 59 12.42 -22.03 -23.17
CA ILE A 59 11.88 -23.03 -24.09
C ILE A 59 13.00 -23.90 -24.69
N LEU A 60 14.14 -23.30 -25.02
CA LEU A 60 15.27 -24.03 -25.60
C LEU A 60 15.92 -24.98 -24.57
N SER A 61 16.21 -24.51 -23.36
CA SER A 61 16.84 -25.34 -22.32
C SER A 61 15.86 -26.31 -21.67
N GLY A 62 14.68 -25.85 -21.27
CA GLY A 62 13.64 -26.70 -20.66
C GLY A 62 13.05 -27.68 -21.67
N ASN A 63 12.29 -27.18 -22.64
CA ASN A 63 11.50 -28.05 -23.52
C ASN A 63 12.37 -28.83 -24.53
N CYS A 64 13.38 -28.20 -25.14
CA CYS A 64 14.10 -28.81 -26.27
C CYS A 64 15.34 -29.61 -25.85
N LEU A 65 16.09 -29.17 -24.82
CA LEU A 65 17.29 -29.86 -24.35
C LEU A 65 17.00 -30.80 -23.16
N ALA A 66 16.24 -30.34 -22.15
CA ALA A 66 15.92 -31.17 -21.00
C ALA A 66 14.67 -32.06 -21.18
N GLY A 67 13.80 -31.75 -22.15
CA GLY A 67 12.55 -32.47 -22.40
C GLY A 67 11.42 -32.16 -21.40
N ILE A 68 11.60 -31.14 -20.55
CA ILE A 68 10.66 -30.75 -19.49
C ILE A 68 9.87 -29.52 -19.94
N SER A 69 8.54 -29.59 -19.87
CA SER A 69 7.68 -28.43 -20.15
C SER A 69 7.92 -27.34 -19.10
N ILE A 70 8.53 -26.22 -19.49
CA ILE A 70 8.81 -25.12 -18.57
C ILE A 70 7.53 -24.50 -17.97
N ALA A 71 6.39 -24.59 -18.68
CA ALA A 71 5.10 -24.13 -18.17
C ALA A 71 4.56 -25.05 -17.05
N TRP A 72 4.73 -26.37 -17.20
CA TRP A 72 4.41 -27.33 -16.13
C TRP A 72 5.36 -27.15 -14.94
N TRP A 73 6.66 -27.05 -15.22
CA TRP A 73 7.69 -26.85 -14.20
C TRP A 73 7.42 -25.58 -13.38
N LYS A 74 7.15 -24.43 -14.01
CA LYS A 74 6.80 -23.19 -13.28
C LYS A 74 5.51 -23.33 -12.47
N ARG A 75 4.48 -24.05 -12.96
CA ARG A 75 3.24 -24.24 -12.21
C ARG A 75 3.47 -25.06 -10.93
N ASN A 76 4.20 -26.17 -11.03
CA ASN A 76 4.53 -27.03 -9.89
C ASN A 76 5.51 -26.34 -8.93
N HIS A 77 6.62 -25.85 -9.47
CA HIS A 77 7.73 -25.31 -8.70
C HIS A 77 7.47 -23.88 -8.16
N ASN A 78 6.43 -23.17 -8.62
CA ASN A 78 5.95 -21.99 -7.88
C ASN A 78 5.04 -22.40 -6.70
N ALA A 79 4.28 -23.49 -6.80
CA ALA A 79 3.39 -23.93 -5.72
C ALA A 79 4.17 -24.48 -4.51
N HIS A 80 5.25 -25.22 -4.74
CA HIS A 80 6.09 -25.78 -3.68
C HIS A 80 6.64 -24.70 -2.69
N PRO A 81 7.26 -23.58 -3.15
CA PRO A 81 7.74 -22.53 -2.24
C PRO A 81 6.66 -21.55 -1.77
N SER A 82 5.64 -21.24 -2.59
CA SER A 82 4.71 -20.13 -2.29
C SER A 82 3.40 -20.52 -1.59
N ILE A 83 2.99 -21.79 -1.61
CA ILE A 83 1.71 -22.23 -1.03
C ILE A 83 1.93 -22.90 0.33
N ALA A 84 2.66 -24.03 0.38
CA ALA A 84 3.06 -24.66 1.64
C ALA A 84 4.16 -25.72 1.40
N CYS A 85 5.41 -25.28 1.48
CA CYS A 85 6.57 -26.16 1.40
C CYS A 85 6.55 -27.23 2.52
N ASN A 86 6.83 -28.49 2.18
CA ASN A 86 6.77 -29.65 3.07
C ASN A 86 5.37 -30.07 3.57
N SER A 87 4.29 -29.51 3.03
CA SER A 87 2.92 -29.91 3.41
C SER A 87 2.36 -30.99 2.49
N LEU A 88 2.13 -32.20 3.02
CA LEU A 88 1.68 -33.37 2.23
C LEU A 88 0.40 -33.15 1.40
N GLU A 89 -0.47 -32.21 1.80
CA GLU A 89 -1.75 -31.93 1.11
C GLU A 89 -1.64 -30.90 -0.02
N PHE A 90 -0.66 -30.00 0.07
CA PHE A 90 -0.52 -28.83 -0.82
C PHE A 90 0.75 -28.86 -1.68
N ASP A 91 1.80 -29.55 -1.22
CA ASP A 91 3.11 -29.62 -1.87
C ASP A 91 3.12 -30.67 -3.02
N PRO A 92 3.17 -30.25 -4.30
CA PRO A 92 3.17 -31.20 -5.42
C PRO A 92 4.42 -32.07 -5.49
N ASP A 93 5.53 -31.63 -4.89
CA ASP A 93 6.83 -32.30 -4.95
C ASP A 93 6.98 -33.38 -3.87
N LEU A 94 5.96 -33.57 -3.01
CA LEU A 94 5.84 -34.73 -2.11
C LEU A 94 4.77 -35.75 -2.56
N GLN A 95 4.00 -35.43 -3.61
CA GLN A 95 2.77 -36.14 -3.97
C GLN A 95 2.98 -37.22 -5.06
N HIS A 96 3.90 -38.14 -4.78
CA HIS A 96 4.41 -39.14 -5.75
C HIS A 96 3.63 -40.46 -5.84
N MET A 97 2.47 -40.54 -5.20
CA MET A 97 1.59 -41.72 -5.26
C MET A 97 1.12 -41.99 -6.70
N PRO A 98 1.15 -43.27 -7.17
CA PRO A 98 1.35 -44.50 -6.40
C PRO A 98 2.80 -45.02 -6.33
N ILE A 99 3.80 -44.30 -6.84
CA ILE A 99 5.14 -44.85 -7.07
C ILE A 99 5.98 -44.88 -5.78
N PHE A 100 6.01 -43.76 -5.07
CA PHE A 100 6.81 -43.58 -3.84
C PHE A 100 6.00 -42.85 -2.77
N ALA A 101 6.32 -43.11 -1.50
CA ALA A 101 5.73 -42.44 -0.34
C ALA A 101 6.83 -41.92 0.59
N VAL A 102 6.79 -40.61 0.86
CA VAL A 102 7.76 -39.88 1.69
C VAL A 102 7.37 -39.83 3.18
N SER A 103 6.13 -40.18 3.54
CA SER A 103 5.65 -40.26 4.92
C SER A 103 4.57 -41.31 5.05
N SER A 104 4.49 -41.94 6.23
CA SER A 104 3.47 -42.93 6.60
C SER A 104 2.04 -42.38 6.53
N LYS A 105 1.86 -41.06 6.64
CA LYS A 105 0.55 -40.39 6.54
C LYS A 105 -0.15 -40.61 5.19
N LEU A 106 0.60 -40.82 4.10
CA LEU A 106 0.03 -41.05 2.77
C LEU A 106 -0.75 -42.38 2.66
N PHE A 107 -0.55 -43.33 3.59
CA PHE A 107 -1.25 -44.62 3.59
C PHE A 107 -2.73 -44.52 3.98
N THR A 108 -3.15 -43.41 4.59
CA THR A 108 -4.56 -43.13 4.91
C THR A 108 -5.38 -42.63 3.72
N SER A 109 -4.77 -42.53 2.53
CA SER A 109 -5.36 -42.00 1.29
C SER A 109 -5.76 -40.51 1.37
N LEU A 110 -4.78 -39.65 1.11
CA LEU A 110 -4.83 -38.21 1.31
C LEU A 110 -5.34 -37.47 0.04
N THR A 111 -6.03 -36.34 0.21
CA THR A 111 -6.48 -35.50 -0.91
C THR A 111 -5.43 -34.44 -1.25
N SER A 112 -4.91 -34.45 -2.49
CA SER A 112 -4.07 -33.37 -3.00
C SER A 112 -4.96 -32.20 -3.41
N TYR A 113 -4.75 -31.02 -2.81
CA TYR A 113 -5.42 -29.80 -3.23
C TYR A 113 -4.80 -29.22 -4.51
N PHE A 114 -3.50 -29.40 -4.75
CA PHE A 114 -2.84 -28.89 -5.96
C PHE A 114 -3.26 -29.62 -7.25
N TYR A 115 -3.42 -30.95 -7.18
CA TYR A 115 -3.87 -31.78 -8.31
C TYR A 115 -5.38 -32.06 -8.28
N GLU A 116 -6.12 -31.52 -7.29
CA GLU A 116 -7.56 -31.74 -7.06
C GLU A 116 -7.97 -33.23 -7.08
N ARG A 117 -7.07 -34.12 -6.62
CA ARG A 117 -7.23 -35.58 -6.72
C ARG A 117 -6.93 -36.29 -5.41
N LYS A 118 -7.71 -37.34 -5.11
CA LYS A 118 -7.41 -38.24 -3.98
C LYS A 118 -6.29 -39.22 -4.34
N MET A 119 -5.21 -39.21 -3.57
CA MET A 119 -4.10 -40.15 -3.69
C MET A 119 -4.44 -41.42 -2.91
N ASN A 120 -5.07 -42.38 -3.58
CA ASN A 120 -5.46 -43.64 -2.94
C ASN A 120 -4.23 -44.55 -2.68
N PHE A 121 -4.15 -45.12 -1.48
CA PHE A 121 -3.21 -46.18 -1.15
C PHE A 121 -3.86 -47.54 -1.46
N ASP A 122 -3.77 -47.95 -2.74
CA ASP A 122 -4.30 -49.23 -3.21
C ASP A 122 -3.24 -50.35 -3.20
N ALA A 123 -3.62 -51.56 -3.66
CA ALA A 123 -2.73 -52.72 -3.69
C ALA A 123 -1.52 -52.54 -4.63
N VAL A 124 -1.65 -51.73 -5.68
CA VAL A 124 -0.55 -51.43 -6.62
C VAL A 124 0.41 -50.44 -5.99
N ALA A 125 -0.11 -49.37 -5.37
CA ALA A 125 0.69 -48.42 -4.62
C ALA A 125 1.44 -49.10 -3.47
N ARG A 126 0.76 -49.99 -2.73
CA ARG A 126 1.37 -50.84 -1.70
C ARG A 126 2.53 -51.67 -2.23
N LEU A 127 2.37 -52.30 -3.40
CA LEU A 127 3.45 -53.07 -4.03
C LEU A 127 4.65 -52.17 -4.36
N LEU A 128 4.43 -51.05 -5.05
CA LEU A 128 5.50 -50.14 -5.48
C LEU A 128 6.25 -49.52 -4.29
N VAL A 129 5.53 -48.96 -3.31
CA VAL A 129 6.11 -48.41 -2.07
C VAL A 129 6.89 -49.47 -1.29
N SER A 130 6.44 -50.73 -1.29
CA SER A 130 7.16 -51.83 -0.60
C SER A 130 8.52 -52.20 -1.22
N TYR A 131 8.87 -51.64 -2.40
CA TYR A 131 10.19 -51.78 -3.03
C TYR A 131 10.90 -50.44 -3.26
N GLN A 132 10.38 -49.33 -2.72
CA GLN A 132 10.86 -47.98 -3.06
C GLN A 132 12.35 -47.76 -2.78
N HIS A 133 12.88 -48.26 -1.67
CA HIS A 133 14.29 -48.10 -1.31
C HIS A 133 15.28 -48.76 -2.30
N TRP A 134 14.88 -49.84 -2.99
CA TRP A 134 15.66 -50.44 -4.08
C TRP A 134 15.44 -49.77 -5.43
N THR A 135 14.22 -49.29 -5.68
CA THR A 135 13.82 -48.70 -6.97
C THR A 135 14.07 -47.20 -7.07
N PHE A 136 14.43 -46.53 -5.97
CA PHE A 136 14.64 -45.08 -5.90
C PHE A 136 15.77 -44.60 -6.82
N TYR A 137 17.03 -45.01 -6.60
CA TYR A 137 18.15 -44.58 -7.46
C TYR A 137 18.00 -45.04 -8.93
N PRO A 138 17.57 -46.29 -9.23
CA PRO A 138 17.26 -46.67 -10.61
C PRO A 138 16.13 -45.85 -11.25
N GLY A 139 15.11 -45.45 -10.47
CA GLY A 139 14.02 -44.59 -10.91
C GLY A 139 14.43 -43.13 -11.11
N MET A 140 15.33 -42.61 -10.27
CA MET A 140 15.95 -41.29 -10.40
C MET A 140 16.75 -41.15 -11.70
N ILE A 141 17.47 -42.22 -12.11
CA ILE A 141 18.19 -42.24 -13.40
C ILE A 141 17.23 -42.14 -14.60
N GLY A 142 15.95 -42.51 -14.43
CA GLY A 142 14.89 -42.33 -15.43
C GLY A 142 13.98 -41.11 -15.21
N SER A 143 14.13 -40.36 -14.11
CA SER A 143 13.27 -39.20 -13.81
C SER A 143 13.91 -38.27 -12.77
N GLU A 144 14.17 -37.01 -13.17
CA GLU A 144 14.58 -35.93 -12.25
C GLU A 144 13.44 -35.60 -11.27
N LYS A 145 13.47 -36.17 -10.06
CA LYS A 145 12.49 -35.90 -8.99
C LYS A 145 13.16 -35.87 -7.62
N GLN A 146 13.19 -34.70 -7.01
CA GLN A 146 13.74 -34.50 -5.66
C GLN A 146 12.80 -35.12 -4.62
N THR A 147 13.33 -35.76 -3.59
CA THR A 147 12.51 -36.26 -2.46
C THR A 147 13.01 -35.73 -1.13
N MET A 148 12.08 -35.17 -0.36
CA MET A 148 12.23 -34.60 0.98
C MET A 148 13.20 -33.42 1.13
N GLY A 149 12.62 -32.24 0.88
CA GLY A 149 12.35 -31.32 1.98
C GLY A 149 13.49 -30.45 2.46
N THR A 150 13.56 -29.26 1.86
CA THR A 150 14.30 -28.04 2.26
C THR A 150 15.39 -28.26 3.29
N LEU A 151 16.47 -28.89 2.84
CA LEU A 151 17.67 -29.17 3.60
C LEU A 151 18.89 -28.81 2.75
N ASP A 152 19.86 -28.14 3.37
CA ASP A 152 21.02 -27.64 2.66
C ASP A 152 22.19 -28.63 2.74
N ILE A 153 22.84 -28.84 1.61
CA ILE A 153 23.93 -29.79 1.47
C ILE A 153 25.25 -29.05 1.64
N SER A 154 25.81 -29.15 2.84
CA SER A 154 27.14 -28.63 3.13
C SER A 154 28.19 -29.28 2.22
N CYS A 155 28.80 -28.47 1.36
CA CYS A 155 29.82 -28.89 0.42
C CYS A 155 30.81 -27.74 0.12
N SER A 156 32.02 -28.11 -0.29
CA SER A 156 33.08 -27.16 -0.65
C SER A 156 32.68 -26.31 -1.88
N PRO A 157 33.13 -25.05 -2.00
CA PRO A 157 32.69 -24.14 -3.08
C PRO A 157 32.89 -24.65 -4.52
N TRP A 158 33.84 -25.55 -4.76
CA TRP A 158 34.04 -26.15 -6.10
C TRP A 158 32.88 -27.06 -6.53
N MET A 159 32.09 -27.59 -5.59
CA MET A 159 30.87 -28.37 -5.87
C MET A 159 29.68 -27.50 -6.30
N ASP A 160 29.72 -26.18 -6.10
CA ASP A 160 28.62 -25.27 -6.47
C ASP A 160 28.31 -25.32 -7.97
N TRP A 161 29.33 -25.57 -8.79
CA TRP A 161 29.18 -25.73 -10.23
C TRP A 161 28.42 -27.01 -10.61
N PHE A 162 28.57 -28.09 -9.82
CA PHE A 162 27.91 -29.37 -10.06
C PHE A 162 26.47 -29.37 -9.54
N HIS A 163 26.26 -28.97 -8.29
CA HIS A 163 24.94 -28.90 -7.65
C HIS A 163 24.07 -27.75 -8.16
N GLY A 164 24.67 -26.78 -8.87
CA GLY A 164 23.92 -25.77 -9.58
C GLY A 164 23.10 -24.83 -8.71
N GLY A 165 23.46 -24.67 -7.43
CA GLY A 165 22.77 -23.79 -6.47
C GLY A 165 21.75 -24.51 -5.61
N LEU A 166 21.25 -25.69 -6.03
CA LEU A 166 20.23 -26.46 -5.29
C LEU A 166 20.75 -27.21 -4.06
N GLN A 167 22.01 -27.00 -3.69
CA GLN A 167 22.52 -27.33 -2.36
C GLN A 167 22.08 -26.32 -1.28
N PHE A 168 21.48 -25.19 -1.68
CA PHE A 168 20.99 -24.09 -0.86
C PHE A 168 19.47 -23.95 -1.02
N GLN A 169 18.74 -25.00 -0.64
CA GLN A 169 17.28 -25.08 -0.76
C GLN A 169 16.58 -24.08 0.18
N VAL A 170 17.11 -23.89 1.39
CA VAL A 170 16.52 -22.94 2.37
C VAL A 170 16.70 -21.52 1.87
N GLU A 171 17.91 -21.13 1.47
CA GLU A 171 18.17 -19.78 0.94
C GLU A 171 17.44 -19.55 -0.39
N HIS A 172 17.31 -20.57 -1.24
CA HIS A 172 16.57 -20.48 -2.49
C HIS A 172 15.06 -20.29 -2.27
N HIS A 173 14.44 -20.98 -1.31
CA HIS A 173 13.01 -20.81 -1.03
C HIS A 173 12.68 -19.54 -0.23
N LEU A 174 13.59 -19.07 0.64
CA LEU A 174 13.43 -17.78 1.32
C LEU A 174 13.71 -16.59 0.38
N PHE A 175 14.69 -16.73 -0.52
CA PHE A 175 15.11 -15.67 -1.44
C PHE A 175 15.15 -16.15 -2.91
N PRO A 176 14.00 -16.54 -3.51
CA PRO A 176 13.95 -17.13 -4.86
C PRO A 176 14.37 -16.18 -5.99
N ARG A 177 14.57 -14.88 -5.69
CA ARG A 177 15.11 -13.88 -6.61
C ARG A 177 16.60 -13.58 -6.40
N LEU A 178 17.26 -14.16 -5.38
CA LEU A 178 18.69 -14.01 -5.15
C LEU A 178 19.46 -14.81 -6.23
N PRO A 179 20.33 -14.18 -7.05
CA PRO A 179 21.07 -14.89 -8.08
C PRO A 179 21.95 -15.98 -7.49
N ARG A 180 21.96 -17.16 -8.13
CA ARG A 180 22.69 -18.36 -7.69
C ARG A 180 24.10 -18.11 -7.13
N ARG A 181 24.88 -17.23 -7.77
CA ARG A 181 26.26 -16.92 -7.37
C ARG A 181 26.35 -16.31 -5.96
N GLN A 182 25.28 -15.67 -5.48
CA GLN A 182 25.19 -15.00 -4.19
C GLN A 182 24.51 -15.85 -3.10
N LEU A 183 23.95 -17.04 -3.42
CA LEU A 183 23.32 -17.91 -2.40
C LEU A 183 24.31 -18.26 -1.27
N ARG A 184 25.56 -18.58 -1.63
CA ARG A 184 26.62 -18.90 -0.64
C ARG A 184 27.05 -17.68 0.21
N ASP A 185 26.94 -16.46 -0.31
CA ASP A 185 27.19 -15.25 0.50
C ASP A 185 25.97 -14.94 1.39
N GLY A 186 24.77 -15.24 0.87
CA GLY A 186 23.47 -15.13 1.54
C GLY A 186 23.30 -16.04 2.76
N LEU A 187 24.01 -17.17 2.83
CA LEU A 187 24.09 -18.04 4.03
C LEU A 187 24.21 -17.22 5.33
N SER A 188 25.22 -16.34 5.40
CA SER A 188 25.50 -15.53 6.60
C SER A 188 24.43 -14.49 6.96
N THR A 189 23.52 -14.22 6.03
CA THR A 189 22.35 -13.34 6.21
C THR A 189 21.13 -14.17 6.59
N CYS A 190 20.99 -15.36 5.99
CA CYS A 190 19.94 -16.34 6.29
C CYS A 190 20.11 -16.92 7.70
N GLU A 191 21.31 -17.36 8.08
CA GLU A 191 21.66 -17.80 9.44
C GLU A 191 21.39 -16.71 10.49
N ARG A 192 21.72 -15.46 10.17
CA ARG A 192 21.46 -14.32 11.07
C ARG A 192 19.97 -14.04 11.21
N ALA A 193 19.24 -13.98 10.11
CA ALA A 193 17.79 -13.83 10.12
C ALA A 193 17.13 -14.97 10.90
N LEU A 194 17.58 -16.23 10.74
CA LEU A 194 17.09 -17.40 11.47
C LEU A 194 17.47 -17.39 12.98
N GLN A 195 18.60 -16.77 13.33
CA GLN A 195 19.08 -16.66 14.72
C GLN A 195 18.42 -15.51 15.49
N GLU A 196 18.23 -14.35 14.84
CA GLU A 196 17.35 -13.27 15.31
C GLU A 196 15.92 -13.81 15.44
N ALA A 197 15.51 -14.65 14.49
CA ALA A 197 14.29 -15.43 14.51
C ALA A 197 14.28 -16.61 15.51
N GLN A 198 15.17 -16.70 16.51
CA GLN A 198 15.20 -17.78 17.53
C GLN A 198 15.02 -19.24 17.04
N ILE A 199 15.16 -19.52 15.74
CA ILE A 199 14.84 -20.79 15.11
C ILE A 199 16.07 -21.67 15.26
N VAL A 200 16.04 -22.49 16.32
CA VAL A 200 17.23 -23.14 16.89
C VAL A 200 17.88 -24.18 15.95
N LYS A 201 17.29 -24.50 14.79
CA LYS A 201 17.76 -25.57 13.88
C LYS A 201 17.62 -25.23 12.39
N TYR A 202 18.52 -24.38 11.92
CA TYR A 202 19.02 -24.49 10.54
C TYR A 202 19.72 -25.85 10.37
N LEU A 203 19.20 -26.73 9.52
CA LEU A 203 19.71 -28.10 9.35
C LEU A 203 20.42 -28.25 8.02
N SER A 204 21.73 -27.97 8.01
CA SER A 204 22.61 -28.40 6.93
C SER A 204 23.35 -29.68 7.31
N VAL A 205 23.45 -30.64 6.38
CA VAL A 205 24.22 -31.90 6.56
C VAL A 205 25.14 -32.13 5.36
N SER A 206 26.07 -33.08 5.45
CA SER A 206 26.93 -33.42 4.30
C SER A 206 26.14 -34.18 3.22
N PHE A 207 26.64 -34.16 1.98
CA PHE A 207 26.05 -34.91 0.86
C PHE A 207 25.81 -36.39 1.18
N TRP A 208 26.78 -37.05 1.84
CA TRP A 208 26.65 -38.48 2.20
C TRP A 208 25.60 -38.72 3.27
N GLU A 209 25.47 -37.82 4.24
CA GLU A 209 24.42 -37.89 5.26
C GLU A 209 23.04 -37.70 4.64
N ALA A 210 22.84 -36.68 3.79
CA ALA A 210 21.56 -36.45 3.10
C ALA A 210 21.07 -37.68 2.31
N ASN A 211 21.96 -38.33 1.56
CA ASN A 211 21.65 -39.57 0.81
C ASN A 211 21.32 -40.75 1.77
N LEU A 212 22.00 -40.86 2.91
CA LEU A 212 21.71 -41.88 3.94
C LEU A 212 20.37 -41.63 4.64
N LEU A 213 20.01 -40.39 4.92
CA LEU A 213 18.73 -40.01 5.52
C LEU A 213 17.56 -40.27 4.57
N THR A 214 17.75 -39.99 3.28
CA THR A 214 16.79 -40.30 2.21
C THR A 214 16.53 -41.80 2.14
N LEU A 215 17.59 -42.62 2.06
CA LEU A 215 17.48 -44.08 2.03
C LEU A 215 16.76 -44.66 3.25
N ARG A 216 17.10 -44.20 4.46
CA ARG A 216 16.45 -44.64 5.70
C ARG A 216 14.96 -44.30 5.71
N THR A 217 14.59 -43.09 5.31
CA THR A 217 13.17 -42.68 5.32
C THR A 217 12.35 -43.48 4.30
N LEU A 218 12.95 -43.82 3.15
CA LEU A 218 12.36 -44.71 2.15
C LEU A 218 12.22 -46.16 2.65
N GLU A 219 13.19 -46.66 3.42
CA GLU A 219 13.18 -47.97 4.07
C GLU A 219 12.10 -48.04 5.16
N ASP A 220 12.04 -47.06 6.06
CA ASP A 220 11.02 -46.92 7.12
C ASP A 220 9.60 -46.91 6.54
N CYS A 221 9.36 -46.07 5.52
CA CYS A 221 8.08 -46.02 4.83
C CYS A 221 7.78 -47.34 4.08
N CYS A 222 8.78 -48.03 3.55
CA CYS A 222 8.61 -49.36 2.97
C CYS A 222 8.16 -50.38 4.03
N ILE A 223 8.79 -50.43 5.21
CA ILE A 223 8.42 -51.33 6.30
C ILE A 223 6.98 -51.05 6.76
N ALA A 224 6.66 -49.79 7.06
CA ALA A 224 5.31 -49.38 7.45
C ALA A 224 4.25 -49.73 6.36
N SER A 225 4.59 -49.56 5.08
CA SER A 225 3.70 -49.93 3.96
C SER A 225 3.36 -51.43 3.93
N ARG A 226 4.25 -52.30 4.39
CA ARG A 226 4.08 -53.78 4.45
C ARG A 226 3.28 -54.23 5.66
N GLU A 227 3.40 -53.54 6.79
CA GLU A 227 2.79 -53.95 8.06
C GLU A 227 1.38 -53.36 8.32
N LEU A 228 0.92 -52.37 7.54
CA LEU A 228 -0.32 -51.60 7.80
C LEU A 228 -0.33 -50.92 9.19
N VAL A 229 0.84 -50.66 9.76
CA VAL A 229 0.94 -49.92 11.02
C VAL A 229 0.43 -48.49 10.77
N GLY A 230 -0.34 -47.97 11.72
CA GLY A 230 -0.78 -46.57 11.72
C GLY A 230 0.41 -45.58 11.72
N PRO A 231 0.15 -44.26 11.70
CA PRO A 231 1.22 -43.25 11.57
C PRO A 231 2.34 -43.52 12.57
N VAL A 232 3.57 -43.67 12.05
CA VAL A 232 4.72 -44.10 12.86
C VAL A 232 4.99 -43.04 13.93
N SER A 233 4.79 -43.40 15.19
CA SER A 233 4.74 -42.45 16.33
C SER A 233 6.07 -41.73 16.60
N LYS A 234 7.12 -42.07 15.87
CA LYS A 234 8.42 -41.39 15.84
C LYS A 234 9.01 -41.44 14.42
N GLU A 235 8.37 -40.80 13.44
CA GLU A 235 9.14 -40.34 12.27
C GLU A 235 10.30 -39.46 12.79
N PRO A 236 11.58 -39.71 12.44
CA PRO A 236 12.74 -39.06 13.09
C PRO A 236 12.74 -37.52 13.02
N TRP A 237 11.91 -37.00 12.12
CA TRP A 237 11.80 -35.62 11.67
C TRP A 237 10.58 -34.89 12.25
N SER A 238 9.61 -35.60 12.85
CA SER A 238 8.31 -35.05 13.29
C SER A 238 8.41 -34.00 14.41
N GLY A 239 9.60 -33.80 14.99
CA GLY A 239 9.91 -32.70 15.91
C GLY A 239 11.25 -32.04 15.57
N ARG A 240 11.62 -32.03 14.29
CA ARG A 240 12.89 -31.46 13.77
C ARG A 240 12.76 -30.77 12.41
N LEU A 241 11.82 -31.15 11.55
CA LEU A 241 11.37 -30.26 10.49
C LEU A 241 10.47 -29.20 11.13
N LEU A 242 10.99 -27.98 11.19
CA LEU A 242 10.15 -26.80 11.27
C LEU A 242 9.45 -26.69 9.91
N THR A 243 8.12 -26.59 9.91
CA THR A 243 7.42 -25.96 8.79
C THR A 243 7.97 -24.54 8.71
N LEU A 244 8.81 -24.26 7.70
CA LEU A 244 9.41 -22.94 7.53
C LEU A 244 8.34 -21.84 7.49
N THR A 245 7.12 -22.16 7.07
CA THR A 245 5.96 -21.26 7.14
C THR A 245 5.53 -20.91 8.57
N ASP A 246 5.52 -21.84 9.52
CA ASP A 246 4.87 -21.64 10.82
C ASP A 246 5.80 -21.10 11.91
N GLU A 247 7.12 -21.25 11.76
CA GLU A 247 8.08 -20.64 12.69
C GLU A 247 8.87 -19.50 12.06
N VAL A 248 9.29 -19.52 10.79
CA VAL A 248 9.94 -18.31 10.22
C VAL A 248 8.95 -17.13 10.17
N SER A 249 7.64 -17.38 10.01
CA SER A 249 6.60 -16.36 10.21
C SER A 249 6.51 -15.85 11.65
N LYS A 250 6.77 -16.68 12.68
CA LYS A 250 6.65 -16.30 14.10
C LYS A 250 7.83 -15.52 14.65
N VAL A 251 8.92 -15.41 13.88
CA VAL A 251 10.13 -14.83 14.44
C VAL A 251 10.91 -13.92 13.48
N PHE A 252 10.45 -13.77 12.24
CA PHE A 252 10.39 -12.41 11.66
C PHE A 252 9.44 -11.49 12.47
N SER A 253 8.56 -12.04 13.33
CA SER A 253 7.73 -11.27 14.26
C SER A 253 8.29 -11.16 15.69
N SER A 254 9.59 -11.39 15.94
CA SER A 254 10.20 -11.11 17.26
C SER A 254 11.41 -10.17 17.22
N ALA A 255 11.76 -9.61 16.06
CA ALA A 255 12.63 -8.44 15.96
C ALA A 255 11.77 -7.17 16.06
N ASP A 256 11.34 -6.85 17.30
CA ASP A 256 10.71 -5.58 17.73
C ASP A 256 9.73 -4.93 16.73
N THR A 257 8.70 -5.67 16.30
CA THR A 257 7.51 -5.07 15.64
C THR A 257 6.21 -5.71 16.13
N PHE A 258 5.18 -4.86 16.23
CA PHE A 258 3.80 -5.15 16.65
C PHE A 258 3.21 -6.44 16.06
N GLU A 259 2.30 -7.07 16.82
CA GLU A 259 1.45 -8.17 16.32
C GLU A 259 0.68 -7.73 15.07
N PHE A 260 1.11 -8.19 13.90
CA PHE A 260 0.28 -8.19 12.70
C PHE A 260 -0.40 -9.55 12.56
N GLU A 261 -1.72 -9.57 12.72
CA GLU A 261 -2.53 -10.71 12.26
C GLU A 261 -2.27 -10.97 10.76
N LEU A 262 -2.17 -12.24 10.35
CA LEU A 262 -1.90 -12.58 8.96
C LEU A 262 -3.11 -12.29 8.07
N ALA A 263 -3.00 -11.28 7.21
CA ALA A 263 -4.04 -10.91 6.26
C ALA A 263 -4.16 -11.94 5.12
N SER A 264 -5.37 -12.45 4.86
CA SER A 264 -5.64 -13.25 3.66
C SER A 264 -5.60 -12.34 2.43
N CYS A 265 -4.61 -12.54 1.57
CA CYS A 265 -4.34 -11.69 0.43
C CYS A 265 -4.83 -12.34 -0.87
N SER A 266 -5.61 -11.60 -1.66
CA SER A 266 -5.95 -11.99 -3.03
C SER A 266 -5.46 -10.95 -4.03
N THR A 267 -4.97 -11.41 -5.18
CA THR A 267 -4.37 -10.60 -6.26
C THR A 267 -5.08 -10.89 -7.59
N GLY A 268 -5.06 -9.90 -8.49
CA GLY A 268 -5.64 -10.02 -9.84
C GLY A 268 -7.09 -9.52 -9.93
N GLU A 269 -7.89 -10.13 -10.81
CA GLU A 269 -9.30 -9.75 -11.00
C GLU A 269 -10.21 -10.28 -9.89
N ILE A 270 -10.91 -9.37 -9.24
CA ILE A 270 -11.91 -9.65 -8.21
C ILE A 270 -13.26 -9.84 -8.91
N PRO A 271 -13.88 -11.04 -8.87
CA PRO A 271 -15.18 -11.26 -9.50
C PRO A 271 -16.31 -10.59 -8.71
N ILE A 272 -17.46 -10.40 -9.36
CA ILE A 272 -18.71 -10.13 -8.63
C ILE A 272 -19.00 -11.24 -7.60
N SER A 273 -19.71 -10.89 -6.54
CA SER A 273 -19.94 -11.68 -5.31
C SER A 273 -18.74 -11.92 -4.40
N SER A 274 -17.59 -11.31 -4.66
CA SER A 274 -16.51 -11.20 -3.66
C SER A 274 -16.87 -10.24 -2.52
N GLU A 275 -16.42 -10.58 -1.32
CA GLU A 275 -16.57 -9.78 -0.10
C GLU A 275 -15.29 -9.80 0.75
N LEU A 276 -15.13 -8.76 1.58
CA LEU A 276 -14.14 -8.68 2.66
C LEU A 276 -14.90 -8.28 3.93
N SER A 277 -14.54 -8.85 5.09
CA SER A 277 -15.15 -8.56 6.39
C SER A 277 -14.14 -7.84 7.29
N ALA A 278 -14.56 -6.86 8.09
CA ALA A 278 -13.65 -6.15 9.00
C ALA A 278 -13.06 -7.08 10.09
N SER A 279 -13.87 -8.03 10.57
CA SER A 279 -13.46 -9.11 11.48
C SER A 279 -12.51 -10.15 10.89
N GLN A 280 -12.33 -10.19 9.57
CA GLN A 280 -11.42 -11.11 8.91
C GLN A 280 -10.32 -10.27 8.28
N ASN A 281 -9.10 -10.35 8.79
CA ASN A 281 -7.99 -9.63 8.18
C ASN A 281 -7.78 -10.15 6.75
N GLN A 282 -8.31 -9.42 5.76
CA GLN A 282 -8.39 -9.82 4.36
C GLN A 282 -8.27 -8.60 3.46
N VAL A 283 -7.51 -8.72 2.38
CA VAL A 283 -7.18 -7.60 1.48
C VAL A 283 -7.16 -8.01 0.01
N TRP A 284 -7.54 -7.04 -0.83
CA TRP A 284 -7.38 -7.07 -2.28
C TRP A 284 -6.10 -6.29 -2.65
N LEU A 285 -5.10 -6.99 -3.16
CA LEU A 285 -3.77 -6.43 -3.47
C LEU A 285 -3.60 -6.11 -4.95
N SER A 286 -2.83 -5.05 -5.24
CA SER A 286 -2.27 -4.83 -6.58
C SER A 286 -1.27 -5.94 -6.95
N GLU A 287 -1.05 -6.19 -8.25
CA GLU A 287 -0.17 -7.29 -8.71
C GLU A 287 1.28 -7.14 -8.18
N ASN A 288 1.83 -5.93 -8.21
CA ASN A 288 3.13 -5.61 -7.58
C ASN A 288 3.11 -5.57 -6.03
N SER A 289 1.94 -5.70 -5.42
CA SER A 289 1.67 -5.57 -3.97
C SER A 289 2.19 -4.27 -3.35
N THR A 290 2.21 -3.17 -4.11
CA THR A 290 2.47 -1.82 -3.57
C THR A 290 1.28 -1.28 -2.80
N PHE A 291 0.05 -1.57 -3.25
CA PHE A 291 -1.18 -1.09 -2.63
C PHE A 291 -2.11 -2.24 -2.21
N ALA A 292 -2.83 -2.02 -1.11
CA ALA A 292 -3.89 -2.90 -0.62
C ALA A 292 -5.21 -2.11 -0.54
N PHE A 293 -6.32 -2.78 -0.83
CA PHE A 293 -7.69 -2.34 -0.54
C PHE A 293 -8.30 -3.32 0.49
N GLY A 294 -8.93 -2.80 1.54
CA GLY A 294 -9.55 -3.62 2.58
C GLY A 294 -9.89 -2.81 3.83
N PHE A 295 -10.04 -3.49 4.96
CA PHE A 295 -10.23 -2.83 6.25
C PHE A 295 -8.90 -2.60 6.96
N THR A 296 -8.77 -1.44 7.61
CA THR A 296 -7.64 -1.09 8.47
C THR A 296 -8.14 -0.55 9.81
N SER A 297 -7.42 -0.78 10.91
CA SER A 297 -7.79 -0.21 12.22
C SER A 297 -7.67 1.31 12.22
N SER A 298 -8.62 1.98 12.89
CA SER A 298 -8.67 3.45 13.03
C SER A 298 -8.10 3.95 14.37
N GLY A 299 -7.33 3.12 15.08
CA GLY A 299 -6.70 3.49 16.36
C GLY A 299 -7.47 3.08 17.63
N SER A 300 -8.56 2.33 17.50
CA SER A 300 -9.19 1.59 18.60
C SER A 300 -9.58 0.18 18.14
N ASP A 301 -9.52 -0.79 19.05
CA ASP A 301 -9.54 -2.23 18.74
C ASP A 301 -10.82 -2.78 18.07
N ASP A 302 -11.88 -1.96 17.98
CA ASP A 302 -13.16 -2.29 17.36
C ASP A 302 -13.63 -1.30 16.28
N GLN A 303 -12.77 -0.36 15.85
CA GLN A 303 -13.09 0.61 14.79
C GLN A 303 -12.23 0.43 13.55
N PHE A 304 -12.89 0.21 12.41
CA PHE A 304 -12.25 -0.05 11.13
C PHE A 304 -12.60 1.02 10.09
N LEU A 305 -11.68 1.27 9.17
CA LEU A 305 -11.88 2.09 7.97
C LEU A 305 -11.75 1.19 6.74
N LEU A 306 -12.69 1.31 5.81
CA LEU A 306 -12.48 0.80 4.46
C LEU A 306 -11.49 1.74 3.78
N ALA A 307 -10.35 1.22 3.34
CA ALA A 307 -9.23 2.04 2.91
C ALA A 307 -8.45 1.44 1.75
N ILE A 308 -7.71 2.31 1.06
CA ILE A 308 -6.54 1.94 0.27
C ILE A 308 -5.31 2.50 0.99
N TRP A 309 -4.27 1.69 1.15
CA TRP A 309 -2.98 2.08 1.75
C TRP A 309 -1.81 1.44 1.01
N TYR A 310 -0.60 1.92 1.30
CA TYR A 310 0.63 1.27 0.82
C TYR A 310 0.91 0.01 1.66
N PHE A 311 0.88 -1.17 1.04
CA PHE A 311 0.91 -2.45 1.75
C PHE A 311 2.28 -2.83 2.32
N LYS A 312 3.37 -2.43 1.65
CA LYS A 312 4.76 -2.84 1.97
C LYS A 312 5.53 -1.84 2.85
N LEU A 313 4.90 -0.78 3.34
CA LEU A 313 5.59 0.21 4.17
C LEU A 313 5.59 -0.22 5.64
N PRO A 314 6.70 -0.09 6.37
CA PRO A 314 6.77 -0.37 7.79
C PRO A 314 6.02 0.69 8.62
N GLY A 315 5.51 0.28 9.77
CA GLY A 315 4.75 1.13 10.69
C GLY A 315 3.25 1.18 10.36
N ASP A 316 2.59 2.24 10.82
CA ASP A 316 1.14 2.39 10.64
C ASP A 316 0.75 2.52 9.16
N PRO A 317 -0.35 1.89 8.72
CA PRO A 317 -0.77 1.88 7.33
C PRO A 317 -1.05 3.29 6.83
N THR A 318 -0.22 3.76 5.89
CA THR A 318 -0.41 5.07 5.25
C THR A 318 -1.62 5.01 4.31
N VAL A 319 -2.80 5.33 4.85
CA VAL A 319 -4.04 5.46 4.08
C VAL A 319 -3.91 6.60 3.06
N ILE A 320 -4.29 6.30 1.82
CA ILE A 320 -4.33 7.24 0.69
C ILE A 320 -5.75 7.49 0.16
N TRP A 321 -6.70 6.64 0.54
CA TRP A 321 -8.10 6.74 0.14
C TRP A 321 -8.98 6.04 1.17
N SER A 322 -10.11 6.63 1.54
CA SER A 322 -11.17 5.98 2.33
C SER A 322 -12.50 6.68 2.08
N PRO A 323 -13.61 5.94 1.85
CA PRO A 323 -14.93 6.55 1.62
C PRO A 323 -15.68 6.83 2.93
N ASN A 324 -15.28 6.21 4.05
CA ASN A 324 -15.95 6.30 5.36
C ASN A 324 -15.05 6.92 6.43
N ARG A 325 -14.08 7.76 6.05
CA ARG A 325 -13.07 8.36 6.96
C ARG A 325 -13.67 9.07 8.18
N GLU A 326 -14.79 9.77 8.00
CA GLU A 326 -15.50 10.49 9.06
C GLU A 326 -16.41 9.57 9.92
N SER A 327 -16.59 8.31 9.54
CA SER A 327 -17.46 7.34 10.18
C SER A 327 -16.83 5.94 10.13
N PRO A 328 -15.87 5.64 11.04
CA PRO A 328 -15.37 4.29 11.25
C PRO A 328 -16.52 3.30 11.51
N VAL A 329 -16.32 2.05 11.09
CA VAL A 329 -17.32 0.98 11.16
C VAL A 329 -16.92 -0.08 12.18
N GLY A 330 -17.90 -0.83 12.67
CA GLY A 330 -17.68 -1.90 13.64
C GLY A 330 -17.00 -3.15 13.07
N ARG A 331 -16.65 -4.07 13.96
CA ARG A 331 -16.06 -5.39 13.64
C ARG A 331 -16.94 -6.26 12.71
N ASP A 332 -18.26 -6.06 12.73
CA ASP A 332 -19.23 -6.78 11.89
C ASP A 332 -19.44 -6.16 10.49
N ALA A 333 -18.66 -5.13 10.14
CA ALA A 333 -18.75 -4.47 8.85
C ALA A 333 -18.20 -5.33 7.71
N VAL A 334 -18.83 -5.25 6.54
CA VAL A 334 -18.48 -6.07 5.36
C VAL A 334 -18.59 -5.22 4.10
N VAL A 335 -17.55 -5.22 3.26
CA VAL A 335 -17.61 -4.64 1.91
C VAL A 335 -17.86 -5.76 0.90
N LYS A 336 -18.87 -5.58 0.03
CA LYS A 336 -19.27 -6.59 -0.96
C LYS A 336 -19.33 -5.98 -2.36
N LEU A 337 -18.77 -6.66 -3.35
CA LEU A 337 -19.02 -6.38 -4.76
C LEU A 337 -20.29 -7.14 -5.19
N HIS A 338 -21.43 -6.49 -5.04
CA HIS A 338 -22.75 -7.11 -5.22
C HIS A 338 -22.99 -7.56 -6.67
N LEU A 339 -23.87 -8.55 -6.88
CA LEU A 339 -24.22 -9.10 -8.21
C LEU A 339 -24.79 -8.06 -9.19
N THR A 340 -25.28 -6.93 -8.69
CA THR A 340 -25.71 -5.79 -9.51
C THR A 340 -24.55 -4.95 -10.05
N GLY A 341 -23.31 -5.21 -9.63
CA GLY A 341 -22.13 -4.43 -9.99
C GLY A 341 -21.80 -3.25 -9.05
N ASN A 342 -22.59 -3.05 -7.99
CA ASN A 342 -22.28 -2.07 -6.94
C ASN A 342 -21.22 -2.63 -5.98
N LEU A 343 -20.19 -1.84 -5.68
CA LEU A 343 -19.40 -2.01 -4.47
C LEU A 343 -20.16 -1.33 -3.32
N VAL A 344 -20.45 -2.06 -2.24
CA VAL A 344 -21.26 -1.56 -1.11
C VAL A 344 -20.56 -1.90 0.21
N LEU A 345 -20.46 -0.92 1.10
CA LEU A 345 -20.02 -1.09 2.48
C LEU A 345 -21.26 -1.20 3.39
N PHE A 346 -21.34 -2.31 4.13
CA PHE A 346 -22.35 -2.56 5.14
C PHE A 346 -21.74 -2.52 6.54
N ASP A 347 -22.50 -2.06 7.52
CA ASP A 347 -22.27 -2.30 8.95
C ASP A 347 -23.56 -2.90 9.54
N GLY A 348 -23.48 -4.15 10.00
CA GLY A 348 -24.64 -4.99 10.27
C GLY A 348 -25.60 -5.07 9.07
N ASN A 349 -26.83 -4.55 9.24
CA ASN A 349 -27.86 -4.51 8.19
C ASN A 349 -27.94 -3.17 7.43
N SER A 350 -27.09 -2.19 7.77
CA SER A 350 -27.14 -0.83 7.20
C SER A 350 -26.11 -0.66 6.09
N SER A 351 -26.53 -0.24 4.91
CA SER A 351 -25.61 0.20 3.84
C SER A 351 -25.11 1.62 4.12
N LEU A 352 -23.83 1.79 4.41
CA LEU A 352 -23.24 3.09 4.76
C LEU A 352 -22.70 3.85 3.54
N TRP A 353 -22.16 3.12 2.56
CA TRP A 353 -21.60 3.71 1.35
C TRP A 353 -21.73 2.77 0.15
N MET A 354 -21.86 3.32 -1.06
CA MET A 354 -21.89 2.53 -2.30
C MET A 354 -21.38 3.29 -3.53
N SER A 355 -20.83 2.57 -4.51
CA SER A 355 -20.25 3.14 -5.74
C SER A 355 -21.26 3.62 -6.80
N ASN A 356 -22.57 3.36 -6.62
CA ASN A 356 -23.64 3.75 -7.56
C ASN A 356 -23.42 3.31 -9.04
N THR A 357 -22.95 2.08 -9.23
CA THR A 357 -22.61 1.46 -10.53
C THR A 357 -23.62 0.42 -11.03
N SER A 358 -24.78 0.25 -10.40
CA SER A 358 -25.75 -0.81 -10.71
C SER A 358 -26.31 -0.82 -12.14
N SER A 359 -26.32 0.34 -12.81
CA SER A 359 -26.73 0.47 -14.21
C SER A 359 -25.58 0.27 -15.21
N GLN A 360 -24.34 0.14 -14.74
CA GLN A 360 -23.13 0.15 -15.56
C GLN A 360 -22.58 -1.23 -15.93
N GLY A 361 -23.26 -2.33 -15.58
CA GLY A 361 -22.92 -3.67 -16.07
C GLY A 361 -21.60 -4.26 -15.58
N VAL A 362 -21.06 -3.77 -14.44
CA VAL A 362 -19.76 -4.19 -13.87
C VAL A 362 -19.65 -5.71 -13.74
N LYS A 363 -18.48 -6.26 -14.13
CA LYS A 363 -18.16 -7.70 -14.13
C LYS A 363 -17.00 -8.11 -13.23
N SER A 364 -16.00 -7.24 -13.08
CA SER A 364 -14.88 -7.46 -12.18
C SER A 364 -14.31 -6.15 -11.66
N ALA A 365 -13.60 -6.22 -10.54
CA ALA A 365 -12.80 -5.14 -9.98
C ALA A 365 -11.31 -5.49 -9.99
N VAL A 366 -10.44 -4.47 -9.94
CA VAL A 366 -8.98 -4.63 -9.84
C VAL A 366 -8.41 -3.53 -8.95
N MET A 367 -7.47 -3.91 -8.07
CA MET A 367 -6.59 -2.95 -7.40
C MET A 367 -5.41 -2.62 -8.33
N SER A 368 -5.39 -1.41 -8.89
CA SER A 368 -4.37 -0.98 -9.86
C SER A 368 -3.00 -0.79 -9.20
N GLU A 369 -1.94 -1.06 -9.95
CA GLU A 369 -0.56 -0.69 -9.59
C GLU A 369 -0.36 0.83 -9.40
N SER A 370 -1.28 1.65 -9.92
CA SER A 370 -1.29 3.11 -9.70
C SER A 370 -1.88 3.54 -8.35
N GLY A 371 -2.48 2.63 -7.58
CA GLY A 371 -3.20 2.96 -6.34
C GLY A 371 -4.69 3.31 -6.54
N SER A 372 -5.22 3.12 -7.75
CA SER A 372 -6.66 3.26 -8.04
C SER A 372 -7.38 1.92 -7.89
N PHE A 373 -8.51 1.86 -7.18
CA PHE A 373 -9.40 0.70 -7.20
C PHE A 373 -10.43 0.88 -8.32
N ILE A 374 -10.49 -0.03 -9.28
CA ILE A 374 -11.20 0.16 -10.55
C ILE A 374 -12.28 -0.91 -10.73
N LEU A 375 -13.51 -0.49 -11.04
CA LEU A 375 -14.62 -1.35 -11.45
C LEU A 375 -14.75 -1.33 -12.98
N TYR A 376 -14.81 -2.51 -13.59
CA TYR A 376 -14.84 -2.67 -15.05
C TYR A 376 -16.15 -3.25 -15.56
N ASN A 377 -16.67 -2.64 -16.63
CA ASN A 377 -17.73 -3.17 -17.48
C ASN A 377 -17.12 -4.01 -18.63
N GLY A 378 -17.86 -5.02 -19.09
CA GLY A 378 -17.50 -5.85 -20.24
C GLY A 378 -16.64 -7.07 -19.94
N SER A 379 -16.43 -7.89 -20.97
CA SER A 379 -15.44 -8.98 -20.99
C SER A 379 -14.05 -8.46 -21.36
N SER A 380 -13.01 -9.26 -21.12
CA SER A 380 -11.58 -8.90 -21.18
C SER A 380 -11.02 -8.30 -22.49
N SER A 381 -11.83 -8.18 -23.56
CA SER A 381 -11.48 -7.54 -24.83
C SER A 381 -12.00 -6.10 -25.00
N ASP A 382 -13.14 -5.75 -24.38
CA ASP A 382 -13.79 -4.43 -24.46
C ASP A 382 -13.97 -3.84 -23.05
N ARG A 383 -12.88 -3.84 -22.28
CA ARG A 383 -12.92 -3.53 -20.85
C ARG A 383 -12.98 -2.01 -20.61
N GLN A 384 -14.15 -1.48 -20.23
CA GLN A 384 -14.35 -0.06 -19.94
C GLN A 384 -14.42 0.22 -18.44
N ILE A 385 -13.87 1.35 -17.99
CA ILE A 385 -13.92 1.79 -16.59
C ILE A 385 -15.33 2.32 -16.30
N ALA A 386 -16.05 1.65 -15.40
CA ALA A 386 -17.36 2.09 -14.91
C ALA A 386 -17.23 3.02 -13.69
N TRP A 387 -16.22 2.79 -12.86
CA TRP A 387 -15.93 3.57 -11.66
C TRP A 387 -14.48 3.38 -11.26
N GLN A 388 -13.87 4.39 -10.63
CA GLN A 388 -12.59 4.24 -9.95
C GLN A 388 -12.46 5.16 -8.73
N SER A 389 -11.68 4.73 -7.73
CA SER A 389 -11.44 5.52 -6.51
C SER A 389 -10.80 6.88 -6.79
N PHE A 390 -10.01 6.99 -7.86
CA PHE A 390 -9.39 8.24 -8.30
C PHE A 390 -10.38 9.35 -8.69
N TRP A 391 -11.63 9.01 -9.03
CA TRP A 391 -12.71 9.98 -9.28
C TRP A 391 -13.42 10.44 -7.99
N HIS A 392 -13.04 9.90 -6.83
CA HIS A 392 -13.59 10.24 -5.52
C HIS A 392 -12.46 10.36 -4.49
N PRO A 393 -11.48 11.26 -4.66
CA PRO A 393 -10.34 11.36 -3.76
C PRO A 393 -10.77 11.71 -2.32
N SER A 394 -9.94 11.33 -1.33
CA SER A 394 -10.09 11.76 0.06
C SER A 394 -9.27 13.03 0.31
N ASP A 395 -8.10 12.90 0.94
CA ASP A 395 -7.16 13.97 1.28
C ASP A 395 -5.86 13.90 0.47
N THR A 396 -5.70 12.83 -0.33
CA THR A 396 -4.42 12.47 -0.95
C THR A 396 -4.56 12.33 -2.47
N LEU A 397 -3.57 12.85 -3.19
CA LEU A 397 -3.41 12.79 -4.64
C LEU A 397 -2.14 12.01 -4.98
N LEU A 398 -2.28 10.95 -5.79
CA LEU A 398 -1.18 10.11 -6.24
C LEU A 398 -0.57 10.53 -7.59
N PRO A 399 0.67 10.10 -7.90
CA PRO A 399 1.27 10.29 -9.21
C PRO A 399 0.40 9.71 -10.34
N GLY A 400 0.10 10.53 -11.36
CA GLY A 400 -0.78 10.18 -12.47
C GLY A 400 -2.28 10.26 -12.18
N GLN A 401 -2.69 10.54 -10.94
CA GLN A 401 -4.09 10.88 -10.64
C GLN A 401 -4.39 12.30 -11.14
N GLN A 402 -5.56 12.48 -11.74
CA GLN A 402 -6.01 13.76 -12.29
C GLN A 402 -7.05 14.39 -11.34
N LEU A 403 -6.73 15.56 -10.81
CA LEU A 403 -7.69 16.41 -10.09
C LEU A 403 -8.34 17.35 -11.11
N THR A 404 -9.58 17.07 -11.49
CA THR A 404 -10.38 17.90 -12.41
C THR A 404 -11.08 19.04 -11.64
N VAL A 405 -11.64 20.01 -12.36
CA VAL A 405 -12.38 21.15 -11.77
C VAL A 405 -13.54 20.71 -10.86
N SER A 406 -14.13 19.54 -11.13
CA SER A 406 -15.25 18.96 -10.38
C SER A 406 -14.86 18.15 -9.14
N LEU A 407 -13.56 18.05 -8.84
CA LEU A 407 -13.02 17.25 -7.73
C LEU A 407 -12.32 18.16 -6.71
N GLU A 408 -12.39 17.78 -5.44
CA GLU A 408 -11.66 18.41 -4.35
C GLU A 408 -11.01 17.36 -3.45
N LEU A 409 -9.85 17.69 -2.86
CA LEU A 409 -9.28 16.91 -1.75
C LEU A 409 -9.72 17.55 -0.44
N SER A 410 -10.24 16.79 0.51
CA SER A 410 -10.72 17.31 1.80
C SER A 410 -9.95 16.70 2.98
N SER A 411 -9.58 17.54 3.96
CA SER A 411 -9.10 17.07 5.26
C SER A 411 -10.21 16.34 6.04
N LEU A 412 -9.84 15.65 7.12
CA LEU A 412 -10.80 15.29 8.17
C LEU A 412 -11.58 16.52 8.64
N LYS A 413 -12.85 16.35 9.01
CA LYS A 413 -13.70 17.43 9.52
C LYS A 413 -13.47 17.61 11.02
N SER A 414 -13.10 18.81 11.44
CA SER A 414 -13.06 19.21 12.85
C SER A 414 -14.35 19.91 13.26
N SER A 415 -14.50 20.16 14.56
CA SER A 415 -15.61 20.93 15.12
C SER A 415 -15.72 22.35 14.56
N LEU A 416 -14.61 22.92 14.10
CA LEU A 416 -14.52 24.26 13.52
C LEU A 416 -14.71 24.28 12.00
N GLY A 417 -14.48 23.16 11.30
CA GLY A 417 -14.57 23.07 9.84
C GLY A 417 -13.59 22.08 9.22
N TYR A 418 -13.38 22.21 7.91
CA TYR A 418 -12.42 21.40 7.17
C TYR A 418 -11.72 22.19 6.07
N TYR A 419 -10.60 21.66 5.58
CA TYR A 419 -9.81 22.25 4.53
C TYR A 419 -10.04 21.49 3.22
N SER A 420 -10.13 22.20 2.11
CA SER A 420 -10.35 21.66 0.76
C SER A 420 -9.30 22.21 -0.22
N LEU A 421 -8.72 21.33 -1.05
CA LEU A 421 -7.96 21.72 -2.25
C LEU A 421 -8.86 21.55 -3.47
N LYS A 422 -9.16 22.65 -4.17
CA LYS A 422 -10.00 22.64 -5.39
C LYS A 422 -9.58 23.68 -6.41
N MET A 423 -10.09 23.55 -7.63
CA MET A 423 -9.94 24.60 -8.64
C MET A 423 -11.03 25.66 -8.46
N LEU A 424 -10.63 26.92 -8.32
CA LEU A 424 -11.53 28.06 -8.33
C LEU A 424 -11.62 28.58 -9.76
N GLN A 425 -12.78 28.40 -10.38
CA GLN A 425 -13.06 28.90 -11.72
C GLN A 425 -13.84 30.21 -11.64
N GLN A 426 -13.25 31.29 -12.17
CA GLN A 426 -13.93 32.56 -12.42
C GLN A 426 -14.30 32.67 -13.91
N ARG A 427 -14.98 33.77 -14.30
CA ARG A 427 -15.43 33.97 -15.69
C ARG A 427 -14.31 33.98 -16.74
N THR A 428 -13.08 34.33 -16.36
CA THR A 428 -11.94 34.48 -17.28
C THR A 428 -10.62 33.91 -16.75
N SER A 429 -10.58 33.48 -15.48
CA SER A 429 -9.40 32.92 -14.84
C SER A 429 -9.71 31.65 -14.06
N LEU A 430 -8.69 30.81 -13.88
CA LEU A 430 -8.72 29.60 -13.06
C LEU A 430 -7.46 29.54 -12.21
N SER A 431 -7.60 29.19 -10.93
CA SER A 431 -6.49 28.88 -10.04
C SER A 431 -6.78 27.62 -9.23
N LEU A 432 -5.72 26.90 -8.83
CA LEU A 432 -5.82 25.85 -7.83
C LEU A 432 -5.66 26.50 -6.45
N ALA A 433 -6.60 26.28 -5.54
CA ALA A 433 -6.63 26.96 -4.25
C ALA A 433 -6.89 26.02 -3.08
N LEU A 434 -6.31 26.38 -1.94
CA LEU A 434 -6.66 25.82 -0.64
C LEU A 434 -7.70 26.73 0.01
N ALA A 435 -8.86 26.15 0.29
CA ALA A 435 -10.00 26.79 0.91
C ALA A 435 -10.30 26.19 2.29
N TYR A 436 -10.76 27.02 3.21
CA TYR A 436 -11.36 26.58 4.47
C TYR A 436 -12.88 26.64 4.37
N VAL A 437 -13.55 25.61 4.90
CA VAL A 437 -15.01 25.44 4.87
C VAL A 437 -15.53 25.29 6.30
N SER A 438 -16.33 26.27 6.72
CA SER A 438 -17.01 26.30 8.04
C SER A 438 -18.21 25.32 8.07
N PRO A 439 -18.54 24.70 9.22
CA PRO A 439 -19.64 23.75 9.34
C PRO A 439 -21.03 24.42 9.31
N GLU A 440 -22.04 23.63 8.95
CA GLU A 440 -23.39 24.07 8.54
C GLU A 440 -24.23 24.78 9.63
N SER A 441 -23.76 24.90 10.87
CA SER A 441 -24.53 25.50 11.97
C SER A 441 -24.75 27.03 11.87
N TYR A 442 -24.21 27.69 10.84
CA TYR A 442 -24.26 29.15 10.66
C TYR A 442 -24.90 29.65 9.36
N ALA A 443 -25.29 28.81 8.39
CA ALA A 443 -25.84 29.30 7.12
C ALA A 443 -27.02 28.47 6.60
N SER A 444 -28.13 29.14 6.31
CA SER A 444 -29.40 28.53 5.88
C SER A 444 -29.61 28.53 4.35
N SER A 445 -28.53 28.48 3.56
CA SER A 445 -28.62 28.30 2.10
C SER A 445 -27.43 27.53 1.48
N PRO A 446 -27.64 26.66 0.47
CA PRO A 446 -26.56 25.88 -0.15
C PRO A 446 -25.61 26.68 -1.06
N GLU A 447 -25.94 27.95 -1.35
CA GLU A 447 -25.21 28.79 -2.31
C GLU A 447 -24.10 29.63 -1.63
N PHE A 448 -24.11 29.71 -0.30
CA PHE A 448 -23.25 30.60 0.50
C PHE A 448 -22.36 29.82 1.48
N HIS A 449 -21.65 28.79 0.99
CA HIS A 449 -20.47 28.32 1.70
C HIS A 449 -19.36 29.38 1.59
N ALA A 450 -19.00 30.01 2.72
CA ALA A 450 -17.87 30.92 2.84
C ALA A 450 -16.53 30.18 2.60
N ASN A 451 -16.22 29.90 1.33
CA ASN A 451 -15.01 29.21 0.90
C ASN A 451 -13.83 30.16 0.98
N TYR A 452 -13.16 30.21 2.13
CA TYR A 452 -12.03 31.08 2.37
C TYR A 452 -10.76 30.56 1.72
N SER A 453 -10.45 31.03 0.51
CA SER A 453 -9.15 30.79 -0.12
C SER A 453 -8.05 31.55 0.61
N TYR A 454 -7.23 30.84 1.38
CA TYR A 454 -6.05 31.39 2.07
C TYR A 454 -4.74 31.17 1.30
N TRP A 455 -4.77 30.35 0.25
CA TRP A 455 -3.66 30.14 -0.67
C TRP A 455 -4.18 29.78 -2.06
N SER A 456 -3.56 30.32 -3.11
CA SER A 456 -3.86 29.97 -4.49
C SER A 456 -2.59 29.92 -5.35
N SER A 457 -2.60 29.05 -6.35
CA SER A 457 -1.63 29.10 -7.46
C SER A 457 -1.75 30.44 -8.22
N PRO A 458 -0.76 30.80 -9.05
CA PRO A 458 -0.94 31.83 -10.06
C PRO A 458 -2.21 31.59 -10.89
N GLU A 459 -2.88 32.67 -11.29
CA GLU A 459 -4.09 32.58 -12.12
C GLU A 459 -3.75 32.26 -13.57
N ILE A 460 -4.43 31.26 -14.14
CA ILE A 460 -4.41 30.95 -15.57
C ILE A 460 -5.53 31.74 -16.24
N SER A 461 -5.18 32.72 -17.07
CA SER A 461 -6.15 33.44 -17.91
C SER A 461 -6.50 32.62 -19.16
N ASN A 462 -7.77 32.64 -19.57
CA ASN A 462 -8.25 32.03 -20.82
C ASN A 462 -7.87 30.53 -21.00
N ALA A 463 -7.95 29.73 -19.95
CA ALA A 463 -7.79 28.27 -20.08
C ALA A 463 -8.92 27.69 -20.95
N THR A 464 -8.57 27.00 -22.03
CA THR A 464 -9.51 26.36 -22.97
C THR A 464 -9.21 24.87 -23.13
N GLY A 465 -10.26 24.03 -23.17
CA GLY A 465 -10.14 22.58 -23.16
C GLY A 465 -10.11 22.00 -21.75
N ASP A 466 -9.73 20.74 -21.60
CA ASP A 466 -9.67 20.08 -20.30
C ASP A 466 -8.57 20.69 -19.42
N VAL A 467 -8.89 20.91 -18.14
CA VAL A 467 -7.97 21.46 -17.14
C VAL A 467 -7.86 20.47 -15.98
N VAL A 468 -6.64 20.02 -15.71
CA VAL A 468 -6.34 19.01 -14.68
C VAL A 468 -5.09 19.39 -13.89
N ALA A 469 -5.12 19.20 -12.57
CA ALA A 469 -3.91 19.24 -11.74
C ALA A 469 -3.39 17.82 -11.55
N VAL A 470 -2.09 17.63 -11.78
CA VAL A 470 -1.44 16.30 -11.82
C VAL A 470 -0.09 16.38 -11.12
N LEU A 471 0.20 15.36 -10.32
CA LEU A 471 1.54 15.02 -9.84
C LEU A 471 2.15 14.00 -10.82
N ASP A 472 3.35 14.27 -11.34
CA ASP A 472 4.07 13.29 -12.17
C ASP A 472 4.99 12.36 -11.33
N GLN A 473 5.50 11.30 -11.97
CA GLN A 473 6.40 10.33 -11.31
C GLN A 473 7.76 10.94 -10.90
N SER A 474 8.17 12.04 -11.53
CA SER A 474 9.39 12.78 -11.18
C SER A 474 9.20 13.72 -9.99
N GLY A 475 7.96 13.93 -9.54
CA GLY A 475 7.61 14.81 -8.44
C GLY A 475 7.30 16.26 -8.85
N ASN A 476 7.12 16.55 -10.14
CA ASN A 476 6.59 17.85 -10.54
C ASN A 476 5.07 17.88 -10.30
N PHE A 477 4.56 18.97 -9.75
CA PHE A 477 3.14 19.21 -9.52
C PHE A 477 2.71 20.45 -10.27
N GLY A 478 1.69 20.34 -11.12
CA GLY A 478 1.24 21.45 -11.94
C GLY A 478 -0.15 21.27 -12.53
N ILE A 479 -0.66 22.35 -13.10
CA ILE A 479 -1.93 22.41 -13.81
C ILE A 479 -1.63 22.31 -15.32
N MET A 480 -2.22 21.30 -15.96
CA MET A 480 -2.15 21.05 -17.39
C MET A 480 -3.45 21.52 -18.05
N PHE A 481 -3.34 22.22 -19.18
CA PHE A 481 -4.49 22.74 -19.93
C PHE A 481 -4.23 22.78 -21.44
N GLY A 482 -5.31 22.83 -22.22
CA GLY A 482 -5.28 22.84 -23.69
C GLY A 482 -5.50 21.46 -24.31
N SER A 483 -5.95 21.45 -25.57
CA SER A 483 -6.38 20.27 -26.35
C SER A 483 -5.32 19.17 -26.59
N SER A 484 -4.11 19.35 -26.06
CA SER A 484 -3.04 18.34 -26.05
C SER A 484 -2.03 18.61 -24.91
N SER A 485 -2.49 19.15 -23.77
CA SER A 485 -1.63 19.64 -22.67
C SER A 485 -0.51 20.59 -23.12
N SER A 486 -0.81 21.50 -24.06
CA SER A 486 0.19 22.43 -24.62
C SER A 486 0.62 23.53 -23.64
N GLY A 487 -0.13 23.72 -22.54
CA GLY A 487 0.26 24.57 -21.42
C GLY A 487 0.35 23.76 -20.13
N THR A 488 1.50 23.83 -19.47
CA THR A 488 1.70 23.31 -18.10
C THR A 488 2.20 24.44 -17.23
N MET A 489 1.46 24.75 -16.15
CA MET A 489 1.89 25.68 -15.11
C MET A 489 2.30 24.88 -13.88
N TYR A 490 3.60 24.89 -13.57
CA TYR A 490 4.12 24.19 -12.39
C TYR A 490 3.87 25.00 -11.13
N VAL A 491 3.20 24.38 -10.16
CA VAL A 491 3.08 24.84 -8.77
C VAL A 491 4.34 24.48 -7.99
N HIS A 492 4.86 23.27 -8.24
CA HIS A 492 6.16 22.80 -7.78
C HIS A 492 6.86 22.06 -8.91
N LYS A 493 8.18 22.25 -9.03
CA LYS A 493 9.02 21.59 -10.03
C LYS A 493 10.20 20.93 -9.32
N ASN A 494 10.44 19.67 -9.61
CA ASN A 494 11.54 18.93 -9.01
C ASN A 494 12.80 19.04 -9.89
N ASP A 495 13.66 19.99 -9.56
CA ASP A 495 14.93 20.19 -10.27
C ASP A 495 16.00 19.14 -9.93
N THR A 496 15.76 18.23 -8.96
CA THR A 496 16.77 17.25 -8.50
C THR A 496 16.81 15.95 -9.30
N GLY A 497 15.91 15.75 -10.27
CA GLY A 497 15.97 14.61 -11.19
C GLY A 497 15.78 13.24 -10.53
N GLY A 498 15.04 13.17 -9.42
CA GLY A 498 14.78 11.92 -8.71
C GLY A 498 14.11 10.86 -9.59
N GLY A 499 14.61 9.63 -9.54
CA GLY A 499 14.17 8.54 -10.41
C GLY A 499 12.68 8.19 -10.26
N ALA A 500 12.08 7.69 -11.35
CA ALA A 500 10.65 7.36 -11.43
C ALA A 500 10.19 6.21 -10.50
N SER A 501 11.11 5.56 -9.79
CA SER A 501 10.85 4.45 -8.86
C SER A 501 10.57 4.88 -7.42
N THR A 502 10.68 6.17 -7.09
CA THR A 502 10.44 6.65 -5.71
C THR A 502 8.96 6.92 -5.47
N LEU A 503 8.39 6.36 -4.40
CA LEU A 503 7.01 6.64 -4.01
C LEU A 503 6.86 8.10 -3.58
N ARG A 504 5.85 8.77 -4.15
CA ARG A 504 5.47 10.15 -3.83
C ARG A 504 3.96 10.25 -3.66
N ARG A 505 3.51 11.23 -2.89
CA ARG A 505 2.10 11.62 -2.74
C ARG A 505 1.97 13.08 -2.36
N ILE A 506 0.86 13.72 -2.71
CA ILE A 506 0.46 15.01 -2.14
C ILE A 506 -0.71 14.76 -1.19
N THR A 507 -0.67 15.31 0.03
CA THR A 507 -1.76 15.18 1.00
C THR A 507 -2.07 16.54 1.63
N ILE A 508 -3.36 16.84 1.83
CA ILE A 508 -3.83 17.98 2.62
C ILE A 508 -3.94 17.59 4.10
N GLY A 509 -3.23 18.32 4.97
CA GLY A 509 -3.27 18.09 6.41
C GLY A 509 -4.50 18.67 7.09
N THR A 510 -4.81 18.20 8.30
CA THR A 510 -5.78 18.83 9.22
C THR A 510 -5.31 20.20 9.75
N ASP A 511 -4.08 20.60 9.44
CA ASP A 511 -3.53 21.94 9.66
C ASP A 511 -3.68 22.87 8.44
N GLY A 512 -4.43 22.44 7.41
CA GLY A 512 -4.69 23.21 6.20
C GLY A 512 -3.50 23.36 5.25
N ASN A 513 -2.37 22.69 5.50
CA ASN A 513 -1.20 22.78 4.64
C ASN A 513 -1.15 21.59 3.66
N LEU A 514 -0.89 21.90 2.39
CA LEU A 514 -0.69 20.91 1.33
C LEU A 514 0.79 20.52 1.27
N ARG A 515 1.09 19.23 1.40
CA ARG A 515 2.47 18.72 1.43
C ARG A 515 2.70 17.65 0.37
N LEU A 516 3.80 17.79 -0.37
CA LEU A 516 4.37 16.74 -1.20
C LEU A 516 5.33 15.92 -0.34
N TYR A 517 5.07 14.62 -0.25
CA TYR A 517 5.90 13.66 0.47
C TYR A 517 6.65 12.74 -0.49
N ARG A 518 7.88 12.41 -0.12
CA ARG A 518 8.73 11.39 -0.73
C ARG A 518 9.00 10.28 0.28
N TRP A 519 8.94 9.03 -0.15
CA TRP A 519 9.36 7.90 0.68
C TRP A 519 10.89 7.77 0.71
N ASP A 520 11.46 7.66 1.91
CA ASP A 520 12.88 7.53 2.18
C ASP A 520 13.10 6.83 3.53
N GLU A 521 12.75 5.54 3.60
CA GLU A 521 12.57 4.75 4.84
C GLU A 521 11.43 5.24 5.76
N THR A 522 11.08 6.53 5.66
CA THR A 522 9.97 7.24 6.28
C THR A 522 9.38 8.25 5.28
N TRP A 523 8.23 8.86 5.59
CA TRP A 523 7.66 9.93 4.77
C TRP A 523 8.33 11.27 5.04
N VAL A 524 9.23 11.69 4.15
CA VAL A 524 9.92 12.99 4.20
C VAL A 524 9.13 14.02 3.39
N THR A 525 8.95 15.24 3.92
CA THR A 525 8.32 16.34 3.17
C THR A 525 9.31 16.91 2.15
N GLU A 526 9.00 16.79 0.85
CA GLU A 526 9.79 17.34 -0.27
C GLU A 526 9.39 18.80 -0.56
N TRP A 527 8.11 19.16 -0.36
CA TRP A 527 7.60 20.53 -0.51
C TRP A 527 6.32 20.77 0.31
N SER A 528 6.05 22.03 0.69
CA SER A 528 4.80 22.46 1.33
C SER A 528 4.28 23.78 0.76
N ALA A 529 2.96 23.90 0.57
CA ALA A 529 2.34 25.11 0.03
C ALA A 529 2.43 26.32 0.98
N LEU A 530 2.29 26.09 2.29
CA LEU A 530 2.48 27.10 3.33
C LEU A 530 3.83 26.89 4.03
N SER A 531 4.63 27.95 4.10
CA SER A 531 5.84 28.01 4.93
C SER A 531 5.57 28.49 6.37
N ASN A 532 4.39 29.06 6.62
CA ASN A 532 3.95 29.57 7.91
C ASN A 532 2.58 28.94 8.24
N PRO A 533 2.46 28.10 9.29
CA PRO A 533 1.20 27.48 9.68
C PRO A 533 0.07 28.48 9.98
N CYS A 534 0.38 29.66 10.51
CA CYS A 534 -0.62 30.71 10.79
C CYS A 534 -1.16 31.39 9.52
N MET A 535 -0.74 30.97 8.32
CA MET A 535 -1.39 31.39 7.07
C MET A 535 -2.60 30.52 6.69
N ALA A 536 -2.78 29.33 7.27
CA ALA A 536 -4.02 28.59 7.09
C ALA A 536 -5.18 29.28 7.86
N ALA A 537 -6.34 29.39 7.23
CA ALA A 537 -7.53 29.94 7.87
C ALA A 537 -8.08 28.97 8.94
N GLY A 538 -8.76 29.46 9.97
CA GLY A 538 -9.43 28.60 10.96
C GLY A 538 -8.54 27.86 11.98
N VAL A 539 -7.21 27.88 11.84
CA VAL A 539 -6.24 27.13 12.69
C VAL A 539 -6.44 27.30 14.20
N CYS A 540 -6.91 28.47 14.66
CA CYS A 540 -7.16 28.75 16.07
C CYS A 540 -8.64 29.00 16.44
N GLY A 541 -9.58 28.82 15.50
CA GLY A 541 -10.98 29.25 15.68
C GLY A 541 -11.06 30.73 16.05
N ASN A 542 -11.68 31.05 17.19
CA ASN A 542 -11.78 32.41 17.75
C ASN A 542 -10.53 32.80 18.59
N GLY A 543 -9.34 32.40 18.12
CA GLY A 543 -8.06 32.65 18.78
C GLY A 543 -7.02 33.26 17.84
N VAL A 544 -5.97 33.84 18.42
CA VAL A 544 -4.84 34.43 17.67
C VAL A 544 -3.76 33.38 17.47
N CYS A 545 -3.37 33.13 16.21
CA CYS A 545 -2.24 32.27 15.88
C CYS A 545 -0.91 33.03 16.03
N THR A 546 -0.05 32.54 16.92
CA THR A 546 1.31 33.06 17.13
C THR A 546 2.33 32.02 16.72
N LEU A 547 3.38 32.45 16.01
CA LEU A 547 4.52 31.60 15.71
C LEU A 547 5.49 31.56 16.89
N ASP A 548 6.00 30.37 17.19
CA ASP A 548 7.15 30.19 18.07
C ASP A 548 8.43 30.77 17.44
N GLY A 549 9.47 31.01 18.25
CA GLY A 549 10.75 31.61 17.81
C GLY A 549 11.46 30.84 16.69
N SER A 550 11.18 29.54 16.57
CA SER A 550 11.59 28.64 15.49
C SER A 550 10.91 28.90 14.13
N LYS A 551 9.77 29.61 14.13
CA LYS A 551 8.85 29.84 12.99
C LYS A 551 8.25 28.58 12.34
N THR A 552 8.50 27.39 12.88
CA THR A 552 7.97 26.12 12.36
C THR A 552 6.68 25.69 13.06
N ASN A 553 6.52 26.04 14.35
CA ASN A 553 5.34 25.71 15.15
C ASN A 553 4.44 26.92 15.39
N SER A 554 3.13 26.67 15.42
CA SER A 554 2.10 27.63 15.84
C SER A 554 1.51 27.26 17.21
N SER A 555 1.32 28.28 18.04
CA SER A 555 0.50 28.27 19.25
C SER A 555 -0.73 29.16 19.05
N CYS A 556 -1.82 28.84 19.74
CA CYS A 556 -3.05 29.63 19.69
C CYS A 556 -3.28 30.30 21.06
N THR A 557 -3.54 31.60 21.05
CA THR A 557 -3.90 32.37 22.24
C THR A 557 -5.36 32.77 22.13
N CYS A 558 -6.21 32.23 22.99
CA CYS A 558 -7.65 32.51 22.97
C CYS A 558 -7.93 33.97 23.37
N LEU A 559 -8.95 34.55 22.73
CA LEU A 559 -9.40 35.91 22.98
C LEU A 559 -10.24 35.97 24.28
N GLN A 560 -10.31 37.14 24.94
CA GLN A 560 -11.11 37.27 26.17
C GLN A 560 -12.59 36.92 25.89
N GLY A 561 -13.19 36.10 26.76
CA GLY A 561 -14.54 35.55 26.55
C GLY A 561 -14.59 34.25 25.72
N THR A 562 -13.44 33.76 25.27
CA THR A 562 -13.28 32.43 24.63
C THR A 562 -12.34 31.55 25.46
N THR A 563 -12.50 30.23 25.38
CA THR A 563 -11.64 29.26 26.09
C THR A 563 -11.29 28.08 25.20
N SER A 564 -10.12 27.47 25.39
CA SER A 564 -9.81 26.14 24.85
C SER A 564 -10.50 25.05 25.68
N VAL A 565 -10.81 23.91 25.06
CA VAL A 565 -11.51 22.80 25.72
C VAL A 565 -10.56 21.94 26.58
N SER A 566 -9.30 21.78 26.15
CA SER A 566 -8.26 21.10 26.93
C SER A 566 -6.90 21.81 26.90
N SER A 567 -5.96 21.32 27.72
CA SER A 567 -4.58 21.82 27.80
C SER A 567 -3.73 21.25 26.66
N GLY A 568 -3.80 21.88 25.48
CA GLY A 568 -3.04 21.47 24.29
C GLY A 568 -3.79 21.71 22.99
N ASP A 569 -5.12 21.89 23.05
CA ASP A 569 -5.92 22.21 21.88
C ASP A 569 -5.54 23.56 21.27
N LYS A 570 -5.50 23.60 19.94
CA LYS A 570 -5.37 24.83 19.17
C LYS A 570 -6.70 25.57 19.02
N GLU A 571 -7.83 24.92 19.31
CA GLU A 571 -9.17 25.42 19.02
C GLU A 571 -9.73 26.27 20.18
N CYS A 572 -10.06 27.55 19.90
CA CYS A 572 -10.69 28.48 20.85
C CYS A 572 -12.18 28.69 20.54
N PHE A 573 -13.05 28.44 21.52
CA PHE A 573 -14.50 28.50 21.38
C PHE A 573 -15.12 29.62 22.23
N SER A 574 -16.23 30.20 21.76
CA SER A 574 -17.00 31.14 22.60
C SER A 574 -17.74 30.39 23.70
N THR A 575 -17.55 30.81 24.95
CA THR A 575 -18.30 30.32 26.12
C THR A 575 -19.40 31.28 26.55
N THR A 576 -19.56 32.42 25.87
CA THR A 576 -20.51 33.46 26.23
C THR A 576 -21.66 33.55 25.23
N SER A 577 -22.88 33.74 25.74
CA SER A 577 -24.04 34.12 24.92
C SER A 577 -23.76 35.45 24.20
N PRO A 578 -24.31 35.68 22.99
CA PRO A 578 -24.12 36.94 22.27
C PRO A 578 -24.49 38.14 23.16
N VAL A 579 -23.69 39.20 23.08
CA VAL A 579 -23.80 40.36 23.95
C VAL A 579 -25.17 40.99 23.77
N LYS A 580 -25.99 40.97 24.83
CA LYS A 580 -27.33 41.58 24.78
C LYS A 580 -27.19 43.09 24.65
N CYS A 581 -27.52 43.61 23.48
CA CYS A 581 -27.59 45.05 23.24
C CYS A 581 -28.63 45.68 24.19
N GLY A 582 -28.28 46.79 24.85
CA GLY A 582 -29.21 47.48 25.75
C GLY A 582 -30.39 48.11 25.00
N GLU A 583 -31.44 48.51 25.71
CA GLU A 583 -32.64 49.14 25.10
C GLU A 583 -32.31 50.40 24.26
N ASN A 584 -31.19 51.07 24.54
CA ASN A 584 -30.65 52.20 23.77
C ASN A 584 -29.80 51.83 22.53
N ARG A 585 -29.77 50.55 22.11
CA ARG A 585 -28.91 50.04 21.01
C ARG A 585 -27.40 50.28 21.23
N SER A 586 -26.95 50.19 22.48
CA SER A 586 -25.55 50.39 22.86
C SER A 586 -24.98 49.13 23.51
N ILE A 587 -23.79 48.72 23.08
CA ILE A 587 -23.04 47.61 23.65
C ILE A 587 -22.32 48.10 24.92
N GLY A 588 -22.69 47.58 26.08
CA GLY A 588 -22.15 47.98 27.38
C GLY A 588 -20.81 47.32 27.76
N VAL A 589 -19.88 47.18 26.80
CA VAL A 589 -18.68 46.33 26.92
C VAL A 589 -17.43 47.08 26.41
N ARG A 590 -16.24 46.83 26.98
CA ARG A 590 -15.03 47.61 26.68
C ARG A 590 -14.20 46.99 25.56
N MET A 591 -14.06 47.68 24.43
CA MET A 591 -13.20 47.22 23.34
C MET A 591 -11.70 47.19 23.73
N GLU A 592 -11.06 46.02 23.66
CA GLU A 592 -9.64 45.74 23.90
C GLU A 592 -8.87 45.57 22.59
N THR A 593 -7.65 46.11 22.47
CA THR A 593 -6.87 46.11 21.21
C THR A 593 -5.91 44.92 21.12
N VAL A 594 -6.12 44.07 20.12
CA VAL A 594 -5.22 42.99 19.71
C VAL A 594 -4.34 43.52 18.58
N ALA A 595 -3.12 43.94 18.91
CA ALA A 595 -2.21 44.60 17.97
C ALA A 595 -1.51 43.62 17.02
N GLN A 596 -1.12 44.11 15.82
CA GLN A 596 -0.24 43.42 14.86
C GLN A 596 -0.73 42.08 14.27
N THR A 597 -2.03 41.78 14.31
CA THR A 597 -2.60 40.53 13.80
C THR A 597 -2.99 40.56 12.31
N ASN A 598 -3.04 39.36 11.71
CA ASN A 598 -3.71 39.02 10.46
C ASN A 598 -4.80 37.95 10.77
N TYR A 599 -5.73 37.69 9.85
CA TYR A 599 -6.91 36.79 10.01
C TYR A 599 -7.44 36.46 8.56
N TYR A 600 -8.69 36.01 8.31
CA TYR A 600 -9.32 35.92 6.94
C TYR A 600 -10.78 36.45 6.87
N PHE A 601 -11.20 37.26 5.87
CA PHE A 601 -12.61 37.72 5.68
C PHE A 601 -13.24 37.54 4.32
N SER A 602 -14.58 37.54 4.36
CA SER A 602 -15.49 37.58 3.23
C SER A 602 -15.96 39.02 3.03
N GLY A 603 -16.27 39.39 1.80
CA GLY A 603 -16.94 40.68 1.54
C GLY A 603 -18.32 40.77 2.20
N ALA A 604 -18.94 39.64 2.54
CA ALA A 604 -20.26 39.57 3.16
C ALA A 604 -20.28 39.89 4.66
N SER A 605 -19.19 39.62 5.42
CA SER A 605 -19.14 39.98 6.86
C SER A 605 -18.94 41.47 7.14
N THR A 606 -18.73 42.30 6.11
CA THR A 606 -18.61 43.75 6.29
C THR A 606 -19.99 44.39 6.41
N ILE A 607 -20.41 44.71 7.65
CA ILE A 607 -21.63 45.49 7.93
C ILE A 607 -21.53 46.86 7.25
N LYS A 608 -20.44 47.59 7.55
CA LYS A 608 -20.19 48.97 7.08
C LYS A 608 -18.72 49.21 6.84
N ASN A 609 -18.43 49.98 5.79
CA ASN A 609 -17.10 50.50 5.49
C ASN A 609 -17.10 52.03 5.65
N HIS A 610 -16.33 52.55 6.61
CA HIS A 610 -16.18 53.98 6.86
C HIS A 610 -14.82 54.46 6.35
N SER A 611 -14.84 55.36 5.37
CA SER A 611 -13.63 56.05 4.87
C SER A 611 -13.45 57.40 5.59
N ASN A 612 -12.19 57.81 5.78
CA ASN A 612 -11.75 59.06 6.43
C ASN A 612 -11.89 59.09 7.97
N VAL A 613 -11.53 58.00 8.66
CA VAL A 613 -11.42 58.00 10.13
C VAL A 613 -9.96 58.11 10.55
N ALA A 614 -9.66 59.07 11.44
CA ALA A 614 -8.30 59.49 11.74
C ALA A 614 -7.66 58.74 12.93
N GLU A 615 -8.48 58.17 13.81
CA GLU A 615 -8.01 57.45 15.00
C GLU A 615 -8.73 56.11 15.20
N ALA A 616 -7.99 55.10 15.66
CA ALA A 616 -8.54 53.80 16.04
C ALA A 616 -9.44 53.84 17.30
N SER A 617 -9.51 54.98 18.01
CA SER A 617 -10.48 55.27 19.08
C SER A 617 -11.91 55.27 18.53
N GLN A 618 -12.16 56.11 17.52
CA GLN A 618 -13.44 56.31 16.84
C GLN A 618 -14.00 55.01 16.23
N CYS A 619 -13.11 54.10 15.79
CA CYS A 619 -13.45 52.75 15.34
C CYS A 619 -14.21 51.92 16.39
N SER A 620 -13.84 52.08 17.66
CA SER A 620 -14.48 51.39 18.79
C SER A 620 -15.89 51.91 19.01
N ASP A 621 -16.04 53.24 18.98
CA ASP A 621 -17.31 53.91 19.26
C ASP A 621 -18.38 53.55 18.22
N TYR A 622 -18.01 53.51 16.93
CA TYR A 622 -18.93 53.07 15.87
C TYR A 622 -19.43 51.64 16.07
N CYS A 623 -18.55 50.71 16.43
CA CYS A 623 -18.94 49.33 16.69
C CYS A 623 -19.85 49.21 17.93
N LEU A 624 -19.55 49.95 19.01
CA LEU A 624 -20.38 49.95 20.22
C LEU A 624 -21.79 50.53 20.03
N THR A 625 -22.03 51.28 18.94
CA THR A 625 -23.35 51.79 18.53
C THR A 625 -24.13 50.87 17.59
N ASP A 626 -23.54 49.75 17.17
CA ASP A 626 -24.15 48.82 16.22
C ASP A 626 -24.25 47.42 16.85
N CYS A 627 -25.47 46.97 17.13
CA CYS A 627 -25.70 45.73 17.88
C CYS A 627 -25.23 44.46 17.14
N GLU A 628 -25.03 44.53 15.82
CA GLU A 628 -24.51 43.47 14.97
C GLU A 628 -22.97 43.49 14.92
N CYS A 629 -22.33 44.62 15.29
CA CYS A 629 -20.87 44.72 15.24
C CYS A 629 -20.19 44.01 16.41
N VAL A 630 -19.29 43.09 16.09
CA VAL A 630 -18.53 42.31 17.09
C VAL A 630 -17.04 42.63 17.06
N ALA A 631 -16.51 43.00 15.90
CA ALA A 631 -15.12 43.41 15.73
C ALA A 631 -15.01 44.66 14.87
N ALA A 632 -14.10 45.55 15.28
CA ALA A 632 -13.79 46.79 14.56
C ALA A 632 -12.31 46.80 14.18
N VAL A 633 -12.01 47.13 12.93
CA VAL A 633 -10.70 46.90 12.32
C VAL A 633 -10.16 48.16 11.62
N TYR A 634 -8.88 48.50 11.81
CA TYR A 634 -8.29 49.79 11.42
C TYR A 634 -7.00 49.66 10.58
N ARG A 635 -7.03 50.08 9.31
CA ARG A 635 -5.89 49.95 8.39
C ARG A 635 -4.89 51.12 8.50
N LEU A 636 -3.62 50.82 8.81
CA LEU A 636 -2.55 51.81 8.95
C LEU A 636 -1.83 52.23 7.64
N GLU A 637 -1.77 51.38 6.62
CA GLU A 637 -1.03 51.66 5.36
C GLU A 637 -1.93 51.68 4.12
N GLY A 638 -2.00 52.82 3.44
CA GLY A 638 -2.54 52.95 2.08
C GLY A 638 -3.98 53.49 1.94
N GLY A 639 -4.70 53.72 3.03
CA GLY A 639 -6.03 54.35 3.01
C GLY A 639 -6.76 54.23 4.34
N GLN A 640 -7.29 55.35 4.84
CA GLN A 640 -8.01 55.47 6.12
C GLN A 640 -9.43 54.87 6.03
N ASN A 641 -9.51 53.54 5.95
CA ASN A 641 -10.77 52.81 5.92
C ASN A 641 -10.92 51.93 7.17
N ILE A 642 -12.13 51.95 7.73
CA ILE A 642 -12.60 51.12 8.83
C ILE A 642 -13.64 50.14 8.31
N LEU A 643 -13.59 48.90 8.79
CA LEU A 643 -14.63 47.91 8.57
C LEU A 643 -15.25 47.53 9.92
N LEU A 644 -16.58 47.59 9.99
CA LEU A 644 -17.38 46.99 11.06
C LEU A 644 -17.78 45.58 10.60
N LEU A 645 -17.52 44.57 11.44
CA LEU A 645 -17.73 43.16 11.10
C LEU A 645 -18.89 42.55 11.89
N ASP A 646 -19.75 41.81 11.19
CA ASP A 646 -20.76 40.92 11.77
C ASP A 646 -20.10 39.59 12.17
N LEU A 647 -20.72 38.85 13.09
CA LEU A 647 -20.17 37.59 13.59
C LEU A 647 -20.36 36.39 12.65
N GLU A 648 -21.13 36.53 11.56
CA GLU A 648 -21.43 35.39 10.68
C GLU A 648 -20.21 34.93 9.85
N GLU A 649 -19.22 35.78 9.54
CA GLU A 649 -18.07 35.47 8.67
C GLU A 649 -16.78 36.27 9.10
N SER A 650 -15.55 35.73 8.97
CA SER A 650 -14.33 36.23 9.70
C SER A 650 -13.66 37.54 9.17
N GLY A 651 -12.47 38.01 9.64
CA GLY A 651 -11.79 39.36 9.43
C GLY A 651 -10.35 39.40 8.78
N VAL A 652 -9.80 40.46 8.10
CA VAL A 652 -8.32 40.77 7.91
C VAL A 652 -8.03 42.29 7.88
N TRP A 653 -7.46 42.87 8.95
CA TRP A 653 -6.39 43.89 8.90
C TRP A 653 -5.69 43.89 10.28
N ARG A 654 -4.64 44.71 10.43
CA ARG A 654 -3.98 44.94 11.72
C ARG A 654 -4.90 45.66 12.71
N ASP A 655 -4.61 45.44 13.99
CA ASP A 655 -5.19 46.11 15.16
C ASP A 655 -6.73 45.94 15.25
N ILE A 656 -7.13 44.73 15.66
CA ILE A 656 -8.53 44.39 15.94
C ILE A 656 -8.88 44.87 17.35
N LYS A 657 -10.05 45.47 17.52
CA LYS A 657 -10.61 45.77 18.84
C LYS A 657 -11.83 44.89 19.17
N ILE A 658 -11.86 44.31 20.37
CA ILE A 658 -12.79 43.22 20.77
C ILE A 658 -13.43 43.52 22.14
N PRO A 659 -14.76 43.36 22.33
CA PRO A 659 -15.44 43.74 23.56
C PRO A 659 -15.11 42.83 24.76
N ALA A 660 -14.26 43.32 25.68
CA ALA A 660 -13.94 42.71 26.98
C ALA A 660 -14.99 43.04 28.06
N GLN A 661 -15.50 41.99 28.71
CA GLN A 661 -16.44 42.09 29.83
C GLN A 661 -15.80 42.76 31.07
N PRO A 662 -16.59 43.43 31.92
CA PRO A 662 -16.09 43.98 33.18
C PRO A 662 -15.68 42.86 34.14
N SER A 663 -14.55 43.03 34.81
CA SER A 663 -14.09 42.16 35.89
C SER A 663 -15.07 42.17 37.07
N LEU A 664 -15.45 40.97 37.55
CA LEU A 664 -16.10 40.75 38.84
C LEU A 664 -15.11 40.94 40.01
#